data_AF-A0A016CUE7-F1
#
_entry.id   AF-A0A016CUE7-F1
#
_cell.length_a   1.000
_cell.length_b   1.000
_cell.length_c   1.000
_cell.angle_alpha   90.00
_cell.angle_beta   90.00
_cell.angle_gamma   90.00
#
_symmetry.space_group_name_H-M   'P 1'
#
loop_
_entity.id
_entity.type
_entity.pdbx_description
1 polymer ?
#
loop_
_entity_poly.entity_id
_entity_poly.type
_entity_poly.pdbx_seq_one_letter_code
_entity_poly.pdbx_strand_id
1 'polypeptide(L)'
;MFLLSAGTLWAQQAAGLLPVQEDTHCKEWVEQTLSRMKLKDKVGQLFVYTLAPRADKDTEKLVGKLTRKFKVGAFLYSEGTVEDQANLTNYAQRQSKIPLMITFDGEWGLAMRLENTPVFPRNAALGCISDNTLIEAYGQEVARELREIGAHVNFAPDADVNTNPENPVIHVRSFGENPKTVAEKVIAYGRGLETGGILSVSKHFPGHGDTDVDSHQALPAVYYNRARLDSVELYPFKEAIQAGLGGVMVGHLQVPALEPDRITPSSLSHSIVTDLLRGELGFNGLVFTDALAMKGVAAESDVTVKALKAGNDMVLVQQNVEKAQESVVQAIKDGRLTMEEIDAKCRRILAYKYRLGLSRRPMIPVDGLSDRIHTPEAQALVTKLRTSAVTVLGNYFQILPLTATKGEIAVLTVGDEGSDASFIEGLRSELPLKTFRMDKNTGEEERRKIVKELGNYRRVVVCITVQDKEAGEYRSFFAGFRPQAPVVYAFFTSYRALASLEEAAARSAAVVLAHSGEEDLQRYVADVVLGKASATGRLSMRIGNTFAAGSGVDVISGSPAGIAPEDYGLKSYRLHRIDSVVAAGLAAKAFPGCQVLVLRHGQPVYDKCFGTHSVTDTTPVRATDLFDLASLTKTSATLLAVMKLYDQGRIELTDAVSKYVPALRATNKKNITIRELLLHESGLVPYIRFYRDAIDEYSVTGPFTQGFVDEWHHTRMGEYTYACSDFKFKKGLVSATKTSGHTLQIADGLWLDKKFKAAMMKSIAQSELDRKRFVYSDIGFILLQQVVEAVTGKTLDAYLVSEFYRPMGLEHTLFQPLNRYKKADIMPTAANDYLRRQDLCGYVYDEAAAFMGGVSGNAGLFSTAQELGKIYQMILNEGELDGKRYLRPETCRIFTTEKSAVSHRGLGYDKPNLKDPKANACASSAPASVYGHTGFTGTCAWVDPENDLVYIFLSNRLCPDAWNGKLNSMKIRQAIQEVIYQSLYTPE
;
A
#
# COMPACT_ATOMS: atom_id res chain seq x y z
N MET A 1 -32.07 30.24 -18.99
CA MET A 1 -30.60 30.20 -19.11
C MET A 1 -30.23 28.73 -19.38
N PHE A 2 -30.08 28.35 -20.65
CA PHE A 2 -29.67 27.01 -21.04
C PHE A 2 -28.19 26.84 -20.67
N LEU A 3 -27.89 25.97 -19.71
CA LEU A 3 -26.53 25.54 -19.42
C LEU A 3 -26.07 24.63 -20.58
N LEU A 4 -25.33 25.22 -21.51
CA LEU A 4 -24.44 24.49 -22.41
C LEU A 4 -23.44 23.74 -21.55
N SER A 5 -23.68 22.45 -21.32
CA SER A 5 -22.63 21.53 -20.89
C SER A 5 -21.60 21.48 -22.02
N ALA A 6 -20.47 22.15 -21.82
CA ALA A 6 -19.30 21.98 -22.67
C ALA A 6 -18.86 20.52 -22.55
N GLY A 7 -19.31 19.68 -23.48
CA GLY A 7 -18.71 18.37 -23.69
C GLY A 7 -17.26 18.60 -24.08
N THR A 8 -16.33 18.21 -23.22
CA THR A 8 -14.93 18.10 -23.60
C THR A 8 -14.87 17.14 -24.79
N LEU A 9 -14.55 17.64 -25.98
CA LEU A 9 -14.28 16.80 -27.14
C LEU A 9 -12.99 16.03 -26.86
N TRP A 10 -13.09 14.71 -26.64
CA TRP A 10 -11.95 13.80 -26.49
C TRP A 10 -11.36 13.51 -27.87
N ALA A 11 -10.76 14.52 -28.51
CA ALA A 11 -10.05 14.34 -29.78
C ALA A 11 -8.58 13.99 -29.55
N GLN A 12 -7.95 13.31 -30.51
CA GLN A 12 -6.50 13.09 -30.54
C GLN A 12 -5.76 14.43 -30.49
N GLN A 13 -5.06 14.71 -29.38
CA GLN A 13 -4.43 16.02 -29.14
C GLN A 13 -2.97 16.06 -29.63
N ALA A 14 -2.26 14.94 -29.56
CA ALA A 14 -0.88 14.82 -30.00
C ALA A 14 -0.76 14.43 -31.48
N ALA A 15 0.26 14.95 -32.16
CA ALA A 15 0.66 14.45 -33.48
C ALA A 15 1.05 12.96 -33.38
N GLY A 16 0.87 12.21 -34.47
CA GLY A 16 1.20 10.78 -34.49
C GLY A 16 2.67 10.52 -34.16
N LEU A 17 2.97 9.40 -33.48
CA LEU A 17 4.29 9.15 -32.90
C LEU A 17 5.33 8.57 -33.88
N LEU A 18 4.88 8.05 -35.03
CA LEU A 18 5.77 7.52 -36.07
C LEU A 18 6.80 8.59 -36.57
N PRO A 19 8.08 8.23 -36.76
CA PRO A 19 9.13 9.16 -37.17
C PRO A 19 8.84 9.91 -38.48
N VAL A 20 8.20 9.23 -39.44
CA VAL A 20 7.82 9.82 -40.72
C VAL A 20 6.36 10.28 -40.63
N GLN A 21 6.16 11.58 -40.81
CA GLN A 21 4.85 12.21 -40.85
C GLN A 21 4.30 12.27 -42.28
N GLU A 22 3.00 12.53 -42.40
CA GLU A 22 2.38 12.75 -43.71
C GLU A 22 2.77 14.13 -44.26
N ASP A 23 3.65 14.14 -45.26
CA ASP A 23 4.08 15.33 -45.98
C ASP A 23 3.50 15.38 -47.40
N THR A 24 3.90 16.39 -48.19
CA THR A 24 3.44 16.52 -49.58
C THR A 24 3.83 15.32 -50.44
N HIS A 25 5.02 14.75 -50.26
CA HIS A 25 5.48 13.58 -51.00
C HIS A 25 4.65 12.33 -50.67
N CYS A 26 4.25 12.16 -49.41
CA CYS A 26 3.33 11.11 -48.99
C CYS A 26 2.02 11.22 -49.77
N LYS A 27 1.40 12.40 -49.78
CA LYS A 27 0.13 12.64 -50.48
C LYS A 27 0.23 12.36 -51.98
N GLU A 28 1.30 12.82 -52.62
CA GLU A 28 1.57 12.55 -54.03
C GLU A 28 1.74 11.05 -54.30
N TRP A 29 2.53 10.36 -53.49
CA TRP A 29 2.75 8.91 -53.64
C TRP A 29 1.45 8.12 -53.44
N VAL A 30 0.62 8.52 -52.46
CA VAL A 30 -0.69 7.92 -52.17
C VAL A 30 -1.61 8.05 -53.38
N GLU A 31 -1.84 9.26 -53.89
CA GLU A 31 -2.77 9.48 -55.01
C GLU A 31 -2.24 8.87 -56.33
N GLN A 32 -0.93 8.92 -56.58
CA GLN A 32 -0.32 8.26 -57.73
C GLN A 32 -0.45 6.74 -57.66
N THR A 33 -0.32 6.14 -56.48
CA THR A 33 -0.49 4.70 -56.30
C THR A 33 -1.97 4.32 -56.43
N LEU A 34 -2.86 5.06 -55.76
CA LEU A 34 -4.30 4.79 -55.74
C LEU A 34 -4.93 4.90 -57.15
N SER A 35 -4.56 5.91 -57.93
CA SER A 35 -5.07 6.11 -59.30
C SER A 35 -4.72 4.97 -60.27
N ARG A 36 -3.65 4.21 -59.98
CA ARG A 36 -3.22 3.04 -60.78
C ARG A 36 -3.89 1.73 -60.35
N MET A 37 -4.60 1.73 -59.22
CA MET A 37 -5.23 0.53 -58.67
C MET A 37 -6.60 0.26 -59.30
N LYS A 38 -6.78 -0.96 -59.81
CA LYS A 38 -8.10 -1.44 -60.24
C LYS A 38 -8.99 -1.74 -59.02
N LEU A 39 -10.30 -1.87 -59.22
CA LEU A 39 -11.25 -2.19 -58.15
C LEU A 39 -10.80 -3.38 -57.26
N LYS A 40 -10.46 -4.52 -57.87
CA LYS A 40 -9.98 -5.69 -57.11
C LYS A 40 -8.67 -5.41 -56.35
N ASP A 41 -7.83 -4.53 -56.87
CA ASP A 41 -6.56 -4.16 -56.24
C ASP A 41 -6.83 -3.33 -54.99
N LYS A 42 -7.77 -2.38 -55.07
CA LYS A 42 -8.26 -1.58 -53.94
C LYS A 42 -8.84 -2.46 -52.84
N VAL A 43 -9.72 -3.39 -53.21
CA VAL A 43 -10.28 -4.37 -52.25
C VAL A 43 -9.19 -5.24 -51.63
N GLY A 44 -8.23 -5.71 -52.43
CA GLY A 44 -7.11 -6.51 -51.94
C GLY A 44 -6.29 -5.80 -50.85
N GLN A 45 -6.09 -4.49 -50.98
CA GLN A 45 -5.34 -3.70 -49.99
C GLN A 45 -6.00 -3.65 -48.60
N LEU A 46 -7.28 -4.00 -48.49
CA LEU A 46 -8.01 -4.03 -47.21
C LEU A 46 -7.79 -5.34 -46.44
N PHE A 47 -7.06 -6.31 -47.00
CA PHE A 47 -6.91 -7.63 -46.39
C PHE A 47 -5.54 -7.83 -45.76
N VAL A 48 -5.54 -8.36 -44.53
CA VAL A 48 -4.39 -8.98 -43.87
C VAL A 48 -4.57 -10.49 -43.97
N TYR A 49 -3.61 -11.20 -44.55
CA TYR A 49 -3.67 -12.66 -44.67
C TYR A 49 -2.71 -13.34 -43.69
N THR A 50 -3.20 -14.29 -42.91
CA THR A 50 -2.38 -15.08 -41.98
C THR A 50 -1.71 -16.26 -42.70
N LEU A 51 -0.40 -16.41 -42.57
CA LEU A 51 0.33 -17.54 -43.14
C LEU A 51 1.42 -18.09 -42.21
N ALA A 52 1.67 -19.40 -42.32
CA ALA A 52 2.86 -20.02 -41.76
C ALA A 52 4.01 -19.88 -42.79
N PRO A 53 5.16 -19.30 -42.42
CA PRO A 53 6.32 -19.18 -43.29
C PRO A 53 7.07 -20.51 -43.40
N ARG A 54 6.61 -21.38 -44.29
CA ARG A 54 7.29 -22.65 -44.59
C ARG A 54 8.14 -22.50 -45.84
N ALA A 55 9.37 -23.01 -45.79
CA ALA A 55 10.31 -23.02 -46.90
C ALA A 55 9.96 -24.12 -47.94
N ASP A 56 8.74 -24.07 -48.48
CA ASP A 56 8.25 -25.01 -49.49
C ASP A 56 7.60 -24.31 -50.70
N LYS A 57 7.51 -25.04 -51.81
CA LYS A 57 6.99 -24.52 -53.08
C LYS A 57 5.49 -24.18 -53.04
N ASP A 58 4.73 -24.85 -52.19
CA ASP A 58 3.29 -24.61 -52.09
C ASP A 58 3.02 -23.27 -51.38
N THR A 59 3.79 -22.97 -50.35
CA THR A 59 3.79 -21.69 -49.63
C THR A 59 4.23 -20.55 -50.56
N GLU A 60 5.32 -20.72 -51.33
CA GLU A 60 5.72 -19.73 -52.34
C GLU A 60 4.63 -19.49 -53.39
N LYS A 61 3.99 -20.57 -53.89
CA LYS A 61 2.90 -20.47 -54.87
C LYS A 61 1.69 -19.75 -54.29
N LEU A 62 1.33 -20.03 -53.05
CA LEU A 62 0.25 -19.35 -52.33
C LEU A 62 0.57 -17.86 -52.16
N VAL A 63 1.75 -17.53 -51.65
CA VAL A 63 2.22 -16.13 -51.50
C VAL A 63 2.24 -15.42 -52.85
N GLY A 64 2.72 -16.08 -53.91
CA GLY A 64 2.66 -15.55 -55.27
C GLY A 64 1.23 -15.29 -55.75
N LYS A 65 0.26 -16.16 -55.42
CA LYS A 65 -1.17 -15.96 -55.72
C LYS A 65 -1.73 -14.76 -54.95
N LEU A 66 -1.47 -14.67 -53.65
CA LEU A 66 -1.94 -13.60 -52.76
C LEU A 66 -1.39 -12.23 -53.19
N THR A 67 -0.12 -12.15 -53.58
CA THR A 67 0.53 -10.89 -53.98
C THR A 67 0.19 -10.47 -55.41
N ARG A 68 0.22 -11.38 -56.39
CA ARG A 68 0.02 -11.02 -57.81
C ARG A 68 -1.45 -10.97 -58.23
N LYS A 69 -2.26 -11.96 -57.81
CA LYS A 69 -3.67 -12.08 -58.21
C LYS A 69 -4.56 -11.23 -57.31
N PHE A 70 -4.47 -11.46 -56.00
CA PHE A 70 -5.37 -10.81 -55.04
C PHE A 70 -4.88 -9.45 -54.54
N LYS A 71 -3.57 -9.18 -54.66
CA LYS A 71 -2.91 -7.94 -54.23
C LYS A 71 -3.28 -7.58 -52.80
N VAL A 72 -3.13 -8.55 -51.88
CA VAL A 72 -3.42 -8.34 -50.46
C VAL A 72 -2.63 -7.16 -49.90
N GLY A 73 -3.18 -6.50 -48.88
CA GLY A 73 -2.57 -5.31 -48.27
C GLY A 73 -1.41 -5.66 -47.35
N ALA A 74 -1.54 -6.77 -46.61
CA ALA A 74 -0.58 -7.18 -45.61
C ALA A 74 -0.55 -8.70 -45.34
N PHE A 75 0.50 -9.13 -44.66
CA PHE A 75 0.68 -10.49 -44.16
C PHE A 75 0.88 -10.53 -42.64
N LEU A 76 0.32 -11.55 -41.99
CA LEU A 76 0.55 -11.90 -40.59
C LEU A 76 1.20 -13.28 -40.53
N TYR A 77 2.35 -13.40 -39.87
CA TYR A 77 3.04 -14.68 -39.68
C TYR A 77 2.62 -15.34 -38.36
N SER A 78 2.34 -16.65 -38.37
CA SER A 78 1.77 -17.36 -37.21
C SER A 78 2.74 -18.23 -36.41
N GLU A 79 3.82 -18.72 -37.04
CA GLU A 79 4.82 -19.63 -36.45
C GLU A 79 6.14 -19.55 -37.26
N GLY A 80 7.22 -20.21 -36.83
CA GLY A 80 8.43 -20.44 -37.65
C GLY A 80 9.73 -19.84 -37.09
N THR A 81 10.73 -19.67 -37.96
CA THR A 81 12.04 -19.08 -37.63
C THR A 81 12.18 -17.65 -38.19
N VAL A 82 13.14 -16.88 -37.68
CA VAL A 82 13.40 -15.52 -38.17
C VAL A 82 13.87 -15.52 -39.63
N GLU A 83 14.65 -16.52 -40.04
CA GLU A 83 15.16 -16.67 -41.40
C GLU A 83 14.06 -17.05 -42.40
N ASP A 84 13.19 -18.00 -42.06
CA ASP A 84 12.09 -18.42 -42.94
C ASP A 84 11.12 -17.26 -43.19
N GLN A 85 10.78 -16.51 -42.14
CA GLN A 85 9.96 -15.31 -42.27
C GLN A 85 10.62 -14.26 -43.16
N ALA A 86 11.90 -13.97 -42.95
CA ALA A 86 12.64 -12.97 -43.72
C ALA A 86 12.75 -13.36 -45.21
N ASN A 87 13.05 -14.63 -45.50
CA ASN A 87 13.11 -15.16 -46.85
C ASN A 87 11.76 -15.04 -47.58
N LEU A 88 10.68 -15.43 -46.91
CA LEU A 88 9.35 -15.37 -47.51
C LEU A 88 8.85 -13.93 -47.68
N THR A 89 9.18 -13.04 -46.74
CA THR A 89 8.91 -11.60 -46.85
C THR A 89 9.63 -11.01 -48.06
N ASN A 90 10.92 -11.31 -48.22
CA ASN A 90 11.71 -10.90 -49.38
C ASN A 90 11.11 -11.42 -50.70
N TYR A 91 10.67 -12.68 -50.74
CA TYR A 91 9.98 -13.23 -51.90
C TYR A 91 8.68 -12.46 -52.18
N ALA A 92 7.83 -12.25 -51.17
CA ALA A 92 6.57 -11.56 -51.29
C ALA A 92 6.72 -10.12 -51.81
N GLN A 93 7.67 -9.35 -51.26
CA GLN A 93 7.92 -7.97 -51.68
C GLN A 93 8.36 -7.89 -53.16
N ARG A 94 9.20 -8.83 -53.63
CA ARG A 94 9.58 -8.91 -55.06
C ARG A 94 8.40 -9.18 -55.98
N GLN A 95 7.44 -10.00 -55.53
CA GLN A 95 6.25 -10.34 -56.33
C GLN A 95 5.19 -9.23 -56.32
N SER A 96 5.22 -8.34 -55.33
CA SER A 96 4.16 -7.36 -55.14
C SER A 96 4.40 -6.07 -55.93
N LYS A 97 3.37 -5.66 -56.69
CA LYS A 97 3.38 -4.34 -57.35
C LYS A 97 3.07 -3.19 -56.41
N ILE A 98 2.32 -3.45 -55.34
CA ILE A 98 2.02 -2.48 -54.28
C ILE A 98 2.72 -3.00 -53.02
N PRO A 99 3.62 -2.25 -52.38
CA PRO A 99 4.39 -2.75 -51.24
C PRO A 99 3.50 -3.37 -50.16
N LEU A 100 3.90 -4.51 -49.59
CA LEU A 100 3.12 -5.21 -48.57
C LEU A 100 3.49 -4.70 -47.18
N MET A 101 2.51 -4.54 -46.30
CA MET A 101 2.80 -4.46 -44.87
C MET A 101 3.03 -5.85 -44.32
N ILE A 102 4.00 -5.97 -43.43
CA ILE A 102 4.20 -7.17 -42.63
C ILE A 102 3.73 -6.82 -41.22
N THR A 103 2.72 -7.53 -40.76
CA THR A 103 2.14 -7.43 -39.43
C THR A 103 2.64 -8.58 -38.57
N PHE A 104 2.77 -8.35 -37.28
CA PHE A 104 3.22 -9.34 -36.31
C PHE A 104 2.31 -9.29 -35.08
N ASP A 105 2.24 -10.41 -34.36
CA ASP A 105 1.54 -10.48 -33.08
C ASP A 105 2.56 -10.85 -32.00
N GLY A 106 3.18 -9.82 -31.41
CA GLY A 106 4.31 -9.93 -30.49
C GLY A 106 4.10 -9.14 -29.21
N GLU A 107 3.24 -9.63 -28.33
CA GLU A 107 2.98 -9.02 -27.01
C GLU A 107 4.19 -9.13 -26.06
N TRP A 108 5.02 -10.17 -26.21
CA TRP A 108 6.27 -10.37 -25.46
C TRP A 108 7.48 -10.52 -26.40
N GLY A 109 7.48 -9.75 -27.49
CA GLY A 109 8.51 -9.79 -28.53
C GLY A 109 8.29 -10.91 -29.56
N LEU A 110 9.34 -11.23 -30.31
CA LEU A 110 9.28 -12.22 -31.39
C LEU A 110 8.90 -13.62 -30.91
N ALA A 111 9.28 -13.96 -29.67
CA ALA A 111 9.05 -15.26 -29.03
C ALA A 111 7.57 -15.63 -28.86
N MET A 112 6.62 -14.73 -29.16
CA MET A 112 5.20 -15.08 -29.24
C MET A 112 4.89 -15.96 -30.45
N ARG A 113 5.66 -15.83 -31.54
CA ARG A 113 5.40 -16.54 -32.81
C ARG A 113 6.63 -17.28 -33.33
N LEU A 114 7.84 -16.78 -33.06
CA LEU A 114 9.06 -17.30 -33.63
C LEU A 114 9.91 -18.02 -32.58
N GLU A 115 10.48 -19.14 -33.00
CA GLU A 115 11.39 -19.94 -32.17
C GLU A 115 12.77 -19.28 -32.05
N ASN A 116 13.52 -19.62 -31.00
CA ASN A 116 14.90 -19.17 -30.79
C ASN A 116 15.05 -17.64 -30.87
N THR A 117 14.25 -16.91 -30.10
CA THR A 117 14.34 -15.45 -29.98
C THR A 117 14.26 -15.02 -28.51
N PRO A 118 14.70 -13.80 -28.15
CA PRO A 118 14.56 -13.27 -26.80
C PRO A 118 13.12 -13.35 -26.28
N VAL A 119 12.96 -13.91 -25.08
CA VAL A 119 11.65 -14.05 -24.43
C VAL A 119 11.50 -12.96 -23.37
N PHE A 120 10.70 -11.94 -23.66
CA PHE A 120 10.41 -10.89 -22.71
C PHE A 120 9.36 -11.34 -21.67
N PRO A 121 9.33 -10.72 -20.47
CA PRO A 121 8.31 -11.02 -19.47
C PRO A 121 6.90 -10.77 -20.01
N ARG A 122 5.93 -11.55 -19.53
CA ARG A 122 4.50 -11.33 -19.85
C ARG A 122 4.04 -9.97 -19.28
N ASN A 123 3.04 -9.36 -19.91
CA ASN A 123 2.55 -8.03 -19.55
C ASN A 123 2.11 -7.93 -18.09
N ALA A 124 1.56 -8.99 -17.48
CA ALA A 124 1.22 -8.96 -16.06
C ALA A 124 2.44 -8.77 -15.15
N ALA A 125 3.62 -9.31 -15.51
CA ALA A 125 4.86 -9.04 -14.78
C ALA A 125 5.39 -7.63 -15.09
N LEU A 126 5.35 -7.20 -16.35
CA LEU A 126 5.75 -5.84 -16.74
C LEU A 126 4.89 -4.75 -16.08
N GLY A 127 3.61 -5.06 -15.84
CA GLY A 127 2.68 -4.25 -15.09
C GLY A 127 3.14 -3.97 -13.65
N CYS A 128 3.99 -4.84 -13.09
CA CYS A 128 4.51 -4.66 -11.74
C CYS A 128 5.64 -3.63 -11.61
N ILE A 129 6.22 -3.24 -12.74
CA ILE A 129 7.32 -2.28 -12.80
C ILE A 129 6.74 -0.88 -12.58
N SER A 130 7.28 -0.07 -11.66
CA SER A 130 6.78 1.30 -11.47
C SER A 130 7.36 2.30 -12.49
N ASP A 131 8.56 2.03 -13.01
CA ASP A 131 9.26 2.88 -13.99
C ASP A 131 8.78 2.62 -15.43
N ASN A 132 8.00 3.55 -15.99
CA ASN A 132 7.50 3.47 -17.36
C ASN A 132 8.59 3.71 -18.43
N THR A 133 9.74 4.31 -18.08
CA THR A 133 10.83 4.49 -19.05
C THR A 133 11.44 3.15 -19.47
N LEU A 134 11.42 2.16 -18.57
CA LEU A 134 11.85 0.81 -18.86
C LEU A 134 10.88 0.08 -19.80
N ILE A 135 9.58 0.39 -19.73
CA ILE A 135 8.55 -0.15 -20.62
C ILE A 135 8.66 0.48 -22.02
N GLU A 136 9.01 1.76 -22.10
CA GLU A 136 9.32 2.41 -23.37
C GLU A 136 10.57 1.82 -24.03
N ALA A 137 11.64 1.57 -23.24
CA ALA A 137 12.85 0.89 -23.72
C ALA A 137 12.56 -0.54 -24.20
N TYR A 138 11.69 -1.27 -23.51
CA TYR A 138 11.16 -2.55 -23.97
C TYR A 138 10.49 -2.42 -25.35
N GLY A 139 9.64 -1.41 -25.53
CA GLY A 139 9.01 -1.15 -26.82
C GLY A 139 10.00 -0.84 -27.95
N GLN A 140 11.05 -0.09 -27.66
CA GLN A 140 12.10 0.24 -28.63
C GLN A 140 12.89 -1.00 -29.05
N GLU A 141 13.18 -1.91 -28.11
CA GLU A 141 13.90 -3.14 -28.42
C GLU A 141 13.04 -4.10 -29.26
N VAL A 142 11.76 -4.29 -28.91
CA VAL A 142 10.84 -5.07 -29.75
C VAL A 142 10.69 -4.43 -31.14
N ALA A 143 10.65 -3.09 -31.24
CA ALA A 143 10.62 -2.42 -32.53
C ALA A 143 11.87 -2.70 -33.37
N ARG A 144 13.04 -2.71 -32.72
CA ARG A 144 14.32 -3.05 -33.35
C ARG A 144 14.28 -4.47 -33.91
N GLU A 145 13.92 -5.46 -33.08
CA GLU A 145 13.78 -6.86 -33.49
C GLU A 145 12.80 -7.04 -34.66
N LEU A 146 11.64 -6.38 -34.60
CA LEU A 146 10.63 -6.43 -35.65
C LEU A 146 11.14 -5.84 -36.98
N ARG A 147 11.93 -4.76 -36.95
CA ARG A 147 12.54 -4.20 -38.17
C ARG A 147 13.57 -5.14 -38.79
N GLU A 148 14.35 -5.86 -37.97
CA GLU A 148 15.34 -6.83 -38.47
C GLU A 148 14.67 -7.93 -39.30
N ILE A 149 13.44 -8.33 -38.97
CA ILE A 149 12.65 -9.31 -39.74
C ILE A 149 11.69 -8.65 -40.75
N GLY A 150 11.80 -7.34 -40.96
CA GLY A 150 10.99 -6.56 -41.90
C GLY A 150 9.50 -6.47 -41.55
N ALA A 151 9.13 -6.58 -40.27
CA ALA A 151 7.80 -6.25 -39.78
C ALA A 151 7.62 -4.72 -39.69
N HIS A 152 6.37 -4.27 -39.83
CA HIS A 152 5.98 -2.86 -39.88
C HIS A 152 4.88 -2.51 -38.88
N VAL A 153 4.09 -3.50 -38.47
CA VAL A 153 2.97 -3.35 -37.55
C VAL A 153 3.09 -4.43 -36.49
N ASN A 154 2.94 -4.08 -35.22
CA ASN A 154 2.79 -5.04 -34.13
C ASN A 154 1.37 -4.94 -33.58
N PHE A 155 0.68 -6.08 -33.46
CA PHE A 155 -0.62 -6.19 -32.79
C PHE A 155 -0.45 -6.21 -31.27
N ALA A 156 0.21 -5.17 -30.77
CA ALA A 156 0.46 -4.86 -29.38
C ALA A 156 0.58 -3.33 -29.24
N PRO A 157 0.36 -2.74 -28.06
CA PRO A 157 0.08 -3.39 -26.76
C PRO A 157 -1.34 -3.96 -26.60
N ASP A 158 -1.49 -4.97 -25.75
CA ASP A 158 -2.78 -5.31 -25.16
C ASP A 158 -3.17 -4.20 -24.16
N ALA A 159 -4.35 -3.64 -24.34
CA ALA A 159 -4.91 -2.50 -23.60
C ALA A 159 -6.12 -2.90 -22.76
N ASP A 160 -6.39 -4.20 -22.62
CA ASP A 160 -7.49 -4.70 -21.83
C ASP A 160 -7.18 -4.55 -20.34
N VAL A 161 -8.17 -4.11 -19.55
CA VAL A 161 -8.07 -4.03 -18.09
C VAL A 161 -8.60 -5.31 -17.48
N ASN A 162 -7.73 -6.15 -16.92
CA ASN A 162 -8.12 -7.47 -16.43
C ASN A 162 -8.82 -7.40 -15.07
N THR A 163 -10.09 -6.95 -15.03
CA THR A 163 -10.84 -6.82 -13.77
C THR A 163 -11.42 -8.13 -13.25
N ASN A 164 -11.51 -9.15 -14.10
CA ASN A 164 -11.91 -10.51 -13.73
C ASN A 164 -10.68 -11.45 -13.66
N PRO A 165 -10.24 -11.86 -12.46
CA PRO A 165 -9.11 -12.80 -12.29
C PRO A 165 -9.30 -14.14 -13.02
N GLU A 166 -10.54 -14.57 -13.23
CA GLU A 166 -10.91 -15.82 -13.90
C GLU A 166 -11.05 -15.68 -15.43
N ASN A 167 -10.79 -14.49 -16.00
CA ASN A 167 -10.92 -14.23 -17.43
C ASN A 167 -10.03 -15.16 -18.27
N PRO A 168 -10.57 -16.13 -19.04
CA PRO A 168 -9.78 -17.20 -19.66
C PRO A 168 -8.83 -16.74 -20.77
N VAL A 169 -8.97 -15.51 -21.28
CA VAL A 169 -8.33 -15.05 -22.52
C VAL A 169 -7.26 -13.98 -22.27
N ILE A 170 -7.52 -13.04 -21.37
CA ILE A 170 -6.63 -11.89 -21.13
C ILE A 170 -5.57 -12.22 -20.08
N HIS A 171 -5.95 -12.63 -18.86
CA HIS A 171 -5.03 -13.08 -17.81
C HIS A 171 -3.66 -12.35 -17.77
N VAL A 172 -2.57 -13.04 -18.15
CA VAL A 172 -1.18 -12.57 -18.12
C VAL A 172 -0.81 -11.60 -19.24
N ARG A 173 -1.71 -11.41 -20.22
CA ARG A 173 -1.55 -10.54 -21.39
C ARG A 173 -1.90 -9.08 -21.10
N SER A 174 -2.69 -8.82 -20.07
CA SER A 174 -2.93 -7.46 -19.58
C SER A 174 -1.77 -6.97 -18.70
N PHE A 175 -1.55 -5.66 -18.69
CA PHE A 175 -0.66 -5.00 -17.73
C PHE A 175 -1.25 -4.89 -16.32
N GLY A 176 -2.53 -5.21 -16.09
CA GLY A 176 -3.11 -5.18 -14.76
C GLY A 176 -4.61 -4.89 -14.72
N GLU A 177 -5.14 -4.63 -13.52
CA GLU A 177 -6.57 -4.38 -13.27
C GLU A 177 -6.88 -2.91 -13.03
N ASN A 178 -5.85 -2.07 -12.87
CA ASN A 178 -6.02 -0.65 -12.68
C ASN A 178 -6.03 0.05 -14.05
N PRO A 179 -7.15 0.69 -14.46
CA PRO A 179 -7.25 1.30 -15.79
C PRO A 179 -6.18 2.35 -16.08
N LYS A 180 -5.76 3.12 -15.06
CA LYS A 180 -4.75 4.16 -15.21
C LYS A 180 -3.36 3.58 -15.44
N THR A 181 -2.98 2.62 -14.60
CA THR A 181 -1.69 1.93 -14.75
C THR A 181 -1.63 1.19 -16.08
N VAL A 182 -2.70 0.51 -16.50
CA VAL A 182 -2.78 -0.14 -17.81
C VAL A 182 -2.60 0.89 -18.94
N ALA A 183 -3.31 2.01 -18.89
CA ALA A 183 -3.17 3.09 -19.88
C ALA A 183 -1.73 3.62 -19.98
N GLU A 184 -1.07 3.87 -18.85
CA GLU A 184 0.31 4.33 -18.80
C GLU A 184 1.28 3.33 -19.44
N LYS A 185 1.12 2.04 -19.17
CA LYS A 185 1.94 0.95 -19.75
C LYS A 185 1.70 0.78 -21.25
N VAL A 186 0.44 0.82 -21.67
CA VAL A 186 0.02 0.80 -23.08
C VAL A 186 0.69 1.95 -23.84
N ILE A 187 0.61 3.18 -23.32
CA ILE A 187 1.20 4.35 -23.95
C ILE A 187 2.74 4.23 -24.02
N ALA A 188 3.39 3.79 -22.93
CA ALA A 188 4.84 3.63 -22.89
C ALA A 188 5.32 2.58 -23.90
N TYR A 189 4.71 1.39 -23.91
CA TYR A 189 5.08 0.33 -24.86
C TYR A 189 4.79 0.75 -26.31
N GLY A 190 3.59 1.29 -26.58
CA GLY A 190 3.20 1.77 -27.91
C GLY A 190 4.09 2.90 -28.43
N ARG A 191 4.50 3.84 -27.56
CA ARG A 191 5.47 4.89 -27.93
C ARG A 191 6.83 4.30 -28.29
N GLY A 192 7.32 3.32 -27.53
CA GLY A 192 8.59 2.64 -27.85
C GLY A 192 8.54 1.96 -29.22
N LEU A 193 7.42 1.30 -29.54
CA LEU A 193 7.16 0.72 -30.86
C LEU A 193 7.17 1.78 -31.98
N GLU A 194 6.36 2.83 -31.83
CA GLU A 194 6.17 3.82 -32.90
C GLU A 194 7.38 4.69 -33.14
N THR A 195 8.05 5.15 -32.09
CA THR A 195 9.32 5.89 -32.23
C THR A 195 10.43 5.00 -32.82
N GLY A 196 10.36 3.69 -32.57
CA GLY A 196 11.18 2.68 -33.24
C GLY A 196 10.79 2.41 -34.69
N GLY A 197 9.72 3.00 -35.21
CA GLY A 197 9.28 2.87 -36.61
C GLY A 197 8.34 1.70 -36.88
N ILE A 198 7.76 1.10 -35.83
CA ILE A 198 6.73 0.05 -35.93
C ILE A 198 5.39 0.62 -35.51
N LEU A 199 4.35 0.44 -36.34
CA LEU A 199 3.00 0.83 -35.96
C LEU A 199 2.51 -0.01 -34.77
N SER A 200 2.20 0.65 -33.66
CA SER A 200 1.53 0.02 -32.52
C SER A 200 0.04 -0.13 -32.80
N VAL A 201 -0.56 -1.23 -32.33
CA VAL A 201 -1.99 -1.49 -32.50
C VAL A 201 -2.56 -1.96 -31.16
N SER A 202 -3.24 -1.04 -30.46
CA SER A 202 -3.88 -1.34 -29.19
C SER A 202 -5.08 -2.26 -29.37
N LYS A 203 -5.19 -3.30 -28.54
CA LYS A 203 -6.25 -4.32 -28.63
C LYS A 203 -6.73 -4.78 -27.24
N HIS A 204 -7.94 -5.29 -27.06
CA HIS A 204 -8.97 -5.52 -28.09
C HIS A 204 -10.13 -4.54 -27.85
N PHE A 205 -10.25 -3.50 -28.67
CA PHE A 205 -11.30 -2.49 -28.52
C PHE A 205 -12.69 -3.13 -28.67
N PRO A 206 -13.71 -2.80 -27.84
CA PRO A 206 -13.73 -1.76 -26.80
C PRO A 206 -13.35 -2.21 -25.37
N GLY A 207 -12.65 -3.34 -25.22
CA GLY A 207 -12.15 -3.85 -23.93
C GLY A 207 -12.66 -5.27 -23.62
N HIS A 208 -11.76 -6.25 -23.66
CA HIS A 208 -12.02 -7.69 -23.47
C HIS A 208 -11.72 -8.19 -22.04
N GLY A 209 -11.16 -7.33 -21.18
CA GLY A 209 -10.57 -7.71 -19.89
C GLY A 209 -11.54 -8.26 -18.83
N ASP A 210 -12.85 -8.21 -19.06
CA ASP A 210 -13.88 -8.66 -18.10
C ASP A 210 -14.94 -9.56 -18.76
N THR A 211 -14.49 -10.52 -19.56
CA THR A 211 -15.37 -11.49 -20.23
C THR A 211 -15.20 -12.89 -19.63
N ASP A 212 -16.31 -13.58 -19.39
CA ASP A 212 -16.33 -14.88 -18.71
C ASP A 212 -16.27 -16.09 -19.68
N VAL A 213 -16.18 -15.83 -20.98
CA VAL A 213 -16.27 -16.84 -22.05
C VAL A 213 -15.10 -16.68 -23.01
N ASP A 214 -14.44 -17.80 -23.35
CA ASP A 214 -13.38 -17.84 -24.36
C ASP A 214 -13.95 -17.52 -25.76
N SER A 215 -13.43 -16.47 -26.38
CA SER A 215 -13.80 -16.00 -27.73
C SER A 215 -13.56 -17.04 -28.83
N HIS A 216 -12.71 -18.05 -28.57
CA HIS A 216 -12.48 -19.17 -29.48
C HIS A 216 -13.58 -20.24 -29.41
N GLN A 217 -14.45 -20.20 -28.39
CA GLN A 217 -15.54 -21.16 -28.18
C GLN A 217 -16.93 -20.56 -28.41
N ALA A 218 -17.15 -19.30 -28.03
CA ALA A 218 -18.39 -18.56 -28.28
C ALA A 218 -18.13 -17.04 -28.30
N LEU A 219 -19.13 -16.22 -28.69
CA LEU A 219 -19.00 -14.75 -28.70
C LEU A 219 -18.96 -14.22 -27.26
N PRO A 220 -17.87 -13.58 -26.80
CA PRO A 220 -17.82 -12.98 -25.46
C PRO A 220 -18.69 -11.73 -25.41
N ALA A 221 -19.32 -11.50 -24.26
CA ALA A 221 -20.22 -10.36 -24.07
C ALA A 221 -19.83 -9.54 -22.83
N VAL A 222 -19.93 -8.22 -22.93
CA VAL A 222 -19.65 -7.25 -21.86
C VAL A 222 -20.93 -6.48 -21.56
N TYR A 223 -21.57 -6.79 -20.44
CA TYR A 223 -22.92 -6.30 -20.10
C TYR A 223 -22.94 -5.04 -19.21
N TYR A 224 -21.83 -4.31 -19.14
CA TYR A 224 -21.73 -3.11 -18.29
C TYR A 224 -22.39 -1.88 -18.90
N ASN A 225 -22.77 -0.93 -18.03
CA ASN A 225 -23.30 0.36 -18.47
C ASN A 225 -22.20 1.28 -19.01
N ARG A 226 -22.61 2.35 -19.69
CA ARG A 226 -21.70 3.30 -20.34
C ARG A 226 -20.69 3.93 -19.37
N ALA A 227 -21.12 4.32 -18.17
CA ALA A 227 -20.25 4.94 -17.17
C ALA A 227 -19.13 4.00 -16.68
N ARG A 228 -19.41 2.70 -16.57
CA ARG A 228 -18.39 1.69 -16.26
C ARG A 228 -17.43 1.53 -17.45
N LEU A 229 -17.97 1.31 -18.65
CA LEU A 229 -17.17 1.19 -19.88
C LEU A 229 -16.22 2.38 -20.04
N ASP A 230 -16.71 3.60 -19.80
CA ASP A 230 -15.90 4.82 -19.91
C ASP A 230 -14.78 4.93 -18.87
N SER A 231 -14.97 4.36 -17.68
CA SER A 231 -14.03 4.51 -16.56
C SER A 231 -13.07 3.32 -16.40
N VAL A 232 -13.32 2.19 -17.09
CA VAL A 232 -12.49 0.99 -17.02
C VAL A 232 -12.10 0.48 -18.39
N GLU A 233 -13.04 -0.09 -19.16
CA GLU A 233 -12.71 -0.84 -20.38
C GLU A 233 -12.21 0.07 -21.52
N LEU A 234 -12.88 1.21 -21.74
CA LEU A 234 -12.50 2.20 -22.76
C LEU A 234 -11.37 3.12 -22.29
N TYR A 235 -11.06 3.16 -21.00
CA TYR A 235 -10.15 4.16 -20.44
C TYR A 235 -8.74 4.06 -21.06
N PRO A 236 -8.07 2.88 -21.13
CA PRO A 236 -6.78 2.77 -21.81
C PRO A 236 -6.79 3.20 -23.27
N PHE A 237 -7.87 2.89 -24.00
CA PHE A 237 -8.00 3.29 -25.40
C PHE A 237 -8.14 4.82 -25.56
N LYS A 238 -8.94 5.47 -24.71
CA LYS A 238 -9.08 6.93 -24.70
C LYS A 238 -7.74 7.62 -24.53
N GLU A 239 -6.98 7.21 -23.52
CA GLU A 239 -5.67 7.79 -23.22
C GLU A 239 -4.65 7.48 -24.33
N ALA A 240 -4.65 6.26 -24.88
CA ALA A 240 -3.81 5.88 -26.01
C ALA A 240 -4.08 6.72 -27.27
N ILE A 241 -5.35 6.93 -27.60
CA ILE A 241 -5.76 7.76 -28.76
C ILE A 241 -5.33 9.20 -28.53
N GLN A 242 -5.54 9.76 -27.33
CA GLN A 242 -5.09 11.11 -27.00
C GLN A 242 -3.57 11.27 -27.09
N ALA A 243 -2.82 10.25 -26.65
CA ALA A 243 -1.37 10.20 -26.74
C ALA A 243 -0.83 10.04 -28.18
N GLY A 244 -1.72 9.79 -29.15
CA GLY A 244 -1.39 9.80 -30.56
C GLY A 244 -1.01 8.44 -31.15
N LEU A 245 -1.34 7.33 -30.48
CA LEU A 245 -1.08 5.97 -31.00
C LEU A 245 -1.84 5.74 -32.32
N GLY A 246 -1.18 5.05 -33.24
CA GLY A 246 -1.55 5.03 -34.66
C GLY A 246 -2.46 3.88 -35.10
N GLY A 247 -2.73 2.89 -34.25
CA GLY A 247 -3.48 1.68 -34.60
C GLY A 247 -4.40 1.18 -33.49
N VAL A 248 -5.57 0.68 -33.87
CA VAL A 248 -6.51 0.00 -32.97
C VAL A 248 -7.01 -1.29 -33.62
N MET A 249 -7.03 -2.38 -32.86
CA MET A 249 -7.68 -3.62 -33.25
C MET A 249 -9.00 -3.79 -32.50
N VAL A 250 -10.07 -4.01 -33.26
CA VAL A 250 -11.42 -4.21 -32.73
C VAL A 250 -11.68 -5.70 -32.57
N GLY A 251 -11.94 -6.11 -31.32
CA GLY A 251 -12.29 -7.48 -30.97
C GLY A 251 -13.67 -7.88 -31.47
N HIS A 252 -14.01 -9.15 -31.31
CA HIS A 252 -15.33 -9.70 -31.61
C HIS A 252 -16.18 -9.83 -30.34
N LEU A 253 -16.64 -8.70 -29.80
CA LEU A 253 -17.34 -8.62 -28.51
C LEU A 253 -18.78 -8.14 -28.67
N GLN A 254 -19.72 -8.76 -27.96
CA GLN A 254 -21.08 -8.22 -27.82
C GLN A 254 -21.09 -7.19 -26.68
N VAL A 255 -21.37 -5.92 -26.98
CA VAL A 255 -21.39 -4.87 -25.95
C VAL A 255 -22.73 -4.12 -26.01
N PRO A 256 -23.80 -4.64 -25.36
CA PRO A 256 -25.16 -4.11 -25.51
C PRO A 256 -25.37 -2.64 -25.14
N ALA A 257 -24.47 -2.07 -24.35
CA ALA A 257 -24.53 -0.65 -23.99
C ALA A 257 -23.99 0.28 -25.10
N LEU A 258 -23.23 -0.25 -26.06
CA LEU A 258 -22.64 0.51 -27.17
C LEU A 258 -23.28 0.17 -28.53
N GLU A 259 -24.00 -0.95 -28.62
CA GLU A 259 -24.66 -1.39 -29.86
C GLU A 259 -26.20 -1.36 -29.72
N PRO A 260 -26.90 -0.55 -30.54
CA PRO A 260 -28.36 -0.43 -30.54
C PRO A 260 -29.14 -1.74 -30.64
N ASP A 261 -28.73 -2.67 -31.52
CA ASP A 261 -29.43 -3.95 -31.67
C ASP A 261 -29.04 -4.97 -30.58
N ARG A 262 -28.04 -4.63 -29.77
CA ARG A 262 -27.48 -5.40 -28.66
C ARG A 262 -26.85 -6.74 -29.04
N ILE A 263 -26.83 -7.11 -30.31
CA ILE A 263 -26.43 -8.44 -30.79
C ILE A 263 -25.17 -8.33 -31.65
N THR A 264 -25.07 -7.29 -32.47
CA THR A 264 -23.98 -7.12 -33.43
C THR A 264 -22.62 -7.02 -32.72
N PRO A 265 -21.65 -7.89 -33.06
CA PRO A 265 -20.30 -7.82 -32.49
C PRO A 265 -19.59 -6.50 -32.80
N SER A 266 -18.72 -6.05 -31.90
CA SER A 266 -18.01 -4.77 -31.97
C SER A 266 -17.30 -4.54 -33.30
N SER A 267 -16.59 -5.53 -33.85
CA SER A 267 -15.90 -5.41 -35.14
C SER A 267 -16.84 -5.23 -36.34
N LEU A 268 -18.12 -5.55 -36.20
CA LEU A 268 -19.15 -5.47 -37.24
C LEU A 268 -20.12 -4.31 -37.02
N SER A 269 -19.96 -3.54 -35.93
CA SER A 269 -20.86 -2.47 -35.51
C SER A 269 -20.38 -1.11 -36.01
N HIS A 270 -21.22 -0.41 -36.77
CA HIS A 270 -20.97 1.00 -37.15
C HIS A 270 -20.97 1.91 -35.93
N SER A 271 -21.87 1.67 -34.98
CA SER A 271 -22.00 2.44 -33.73
C SER A 271 -20.70 2.41 -32.92
N ILE A 272 -20.01 1.27 -32.88
CA ILE A 272 -18.78 1.09 -32.11
C ILE A 272 -17.55 1.57 -32.91
N VAL A 273 -17.41 1.16 -34.17
CA VAL A 273 -16.18 1.42 -34.94
C VAL A 273 -16.15 2.82 -35.54
N THR A 274 -17.29 3.34 -36.00
CA THR A 274 -17.36 4.67 -36.61
C THR A 274 -17.83 5.71 -35.61
N ASP A 275 -19.01 5.54 -35.01
CA ASP A 275 -19.61 6.62 -34.20
C ASP A 275 -18.84 6.82 -32.88
N LEU A 276 -18.51 5.74 -32.17
CA LEU A 276 -17.71 5.81 -30.94
C LEU A 276 -16.22 6.01 -31.23
N LEU A 277 -15.54 5.06 -31.88
CA LEU A 277 -14.07 5.10 -32.01
C LEU A 277 -13.58 6.28 -32.86
N ARG A 278 -14.16 6.53 -34.03
CA ARG A 278 -13.73 7.64 -34.90
C ARG A 278 -14.42 8.96 -34.58
N GLY A 279 -15.71 8.91 -34.27
CA GLY A 279 -16.51 10.10 -33.98
C GLY A 279 -16.22 10.64 -32.58
N GLU A 280 -16.69 9.93 -31.56
CA GLU A 280 -16.62 10.38 -30.17
C GLU A 280 -15.18 10.46 -29.63
N LEU A 281 -14.36 9.43 -29.87
CA LEU A 281 -12.97 9.36 -29.41
C LEU A 281 -11.97 10.01 -30.38
N GLY A 282 -12.41 10.43 -31.56
CA GLY A 282 -11.58 11.14 -32.52
C GLY A 282 -10.38 10.36 -33.07
N PHE A 283 -10.45 9.02 -33.16
CA PHE A 283 -9.34 8.20 -33.66
C PHE A 283 -9.12 8.33 -35.18
N ASN A 284 -7.93 8.79 -35.55
CA ASN A 284 -7.56 9.02 -36.96
C ASN A 284 -6.62 7.97 -37.56
N GLY A 285 -6.23 6.96 -36.77
CA GLY A 285 -5.31 5.91 -37.22
C GLY A 285 -5.95 4.78 -38.02
N LEU A 286 -5.19 3.69 -38.19
CA LEU A 286 -5.66 2.48 -38.85
C LEU A 286 -6.47 1.59 -37.90
N VAL A 287 -7.64 1.17 -38.36
CA VAL A 287 -8.49 0.22 -37.64
C VAL A 287 -8.38 -1.16 -38.27
N PHE A 288 -8.01 -2.15 -37.45
CA PHE A 288 -7.93 -3.56 -37.80
C PHE A 288 -9.06 -4.34 -37.13
N THR A 289 -9.55 -5.40 -37.75
CA THR A 289 -10.35 -6.41 -37.03
C THR A 289 -9.46 -7.42 -36.34
N ASP A 290 -9.98 -8.12 -35.34
CA ASP A 290 -9.48 -9.45 -35.00
C ASP A 290 -9.75 -10.45 -36.15
N ALA A 291 -9.28 -11.68 -36.01
CA ALA A 291 -9.35 -12.72 -37.03
C ALA A 291 -10.79 -13.13 -37.37
N LEU A 292 -11.23 -12.85 -38.61
CA LEU A 292 -12.62 -13.10 -39.03
C LEU A 292 -13.03 -14.58 -39.10
N ALA A 293 -12.09 -15.55 -39.04
CA ALA A 293 -12.45 -16.96 -38.95
C ALA A 293 -12.65 -17.45 -37.51
N MET A 294 -12.57 -16.58 -36.51
CA MET A 294 -12.94 -16.92 -35.12
C MET A 294 -14.42 -17.31 -35.05
N LYS A 295 -14.74 -18.37 -34.28
CA LYS A 295 -16.09 -18.95 -34.20
C LYS A 295 -17.17 -17.93 -33.88
N GLY A 296 -16.86 -16.90 -33.09
CA GLY A 296 -17.81 -15.85 -32.69
C GLY A 296 -18.42 -15.07 -33.86
N VAL A 297 -17.74 -14.97 -35.00
CA VAL A 297 -18.23 -14.22 -36.19
C VAL A 297 -18.14 -15.00 -37.50
N ALA A 298 -17.45 -16.15 -37.52
CA ALA A 298 -17.25 -16.93 -38.75
C ALA A 298 -18.56 -17.42 -39.40
N ALA A 299 -19.64 -17.55 -38.62
CA ALA A 299 -20.97 -17.93 -39.10
C ALA A 299 -21.75 -16.78 -39.76
N GLU A 300 -21.30 -15.53 -39.59
CA GLU A 300 -21.98 -14.36 -40.16
C GLU A 300 -21.84 -14.32 -41.69
N SER A 301 -22.98 -14.16 -42.36
CA SER A 301 -22.99 -13.93 -43.81
C SER A 301 -22.38 -12.57 -44.14
N ASP A 302 -21.58 -12.51 -45.20
CA ASP A 302 -20.92 -11.27 -45.65
C ASP A 302 -20.08 -10.57 -44.55
N VAL A 303 -19.49 -11.34 -43.62
CA VAL A 303 -18.73 -10.81 -42.47
C VAL A 303 -17.66 -9.77 -42.86
N THR A 304 -16.94 -10.00 -43.97
CA THR A 304 -15.94 -9.06 -44.51
C THR A 304 -16.57 -7.72 -44.92
N VAL A 305 -17.72 -7.75 -45.59
CA VAL A 305 -18.44 -6.55 -46.02
C VAL A 305 -18.98 -5.80 -44.80
N LYS A 306 -19.57 -6.51 -43.84
CA LYS A 306 -20.08 -5.92 -42.58
C LYS A 306 -18.95 -5.21 -41.82
N ALA A 307 -17.80 -5.85 -41.66
CA ALA A 307 -16.64 -5.26 -40.99
C ALA A 307 -16.14 -3.99 -41.70
N LEU A 308 -16.01 -4.00 -43.03
CA LEU A 308 -15.57 -2.82 -43.78
C LEU A 308 -16.59 -1.67 -43.68
N LYS A 309 -17.89 -1.99 -43.75
CA LYS A 309 -18.99 -1.03 -43.61
C LYS A 309 -19.07 -0.45 -42.21
N ALA A 310 -18.74 -1.23 -41.17
CA ALA A 310 -18.68 -0.75 -39.80
C ALA A 310 -17.64 0.36 -39.60
N GLY A 311 -16.55 0.35 -40.39
CA GLY A 311 -15.53 1.40 -40.35
C GLY A 311 -14.08 0.90 -40.36
N ASN A 312 -13.87 -0.42 -40.22
CA ASN A 312 -12.53 -1.03 -40.22
C ASN A 312 -11.79 -0.74 -41.54
N ASP A 313 -10.51 -0.42 -41.47
CA ASP A 313 -9.68 -0.18 -42.66
C ASP A 313 -9.14 -1.48 -43.23
N MET A 314 -8.66 -2.36 -42.35
CA MET A 314 -8.10 -3.65 -42.71
C MET A 314 -8.77 -4.79 -41.94
N VAL A 315 -9.03 -5.89 -42.63
CA VAL A 315 -9.70 -7.08 -42.08
C VAL A 315 -8.81 -8.32 -42.19
N LEU A 316 -8.72 -9.10 -41.12
CA LEU A 316 -7.89 -10.31 -41.05
C LEU A 316 -8.64 -11.50 -41.67
N VAL A 317 -8.16 -11.98 -42.81
CA VAL A 317 -8.77 -13.06 -43.61
C VAL A 317 -7.83 -14.27 -43.68
N GLN A 318 -8.23 -15.41 -43.11
CA GLN A 318 -7.34 -16.58 -42.95
C GLN A 318 -7.41 -17.62 -44.07
N GLN A 319 -8.57 -17.94 -44.65
CA GLN A 319 -8.71 -19.12 -45.52
C GLN A 319 -9.26 -18.87 -46.93
N ASN A 320 -10.12 -17.86 -47.15
CA ASN A 320 -10.76 -17.66 -48.46
C ASN A 320 -10.77 -16.20 -48.92
N VAL A 321 -9.59 -15.70 -49.28
CA VAL A 321 -9.41 -14.34 -49.85
C VAL A 321 -10.18 -14.15 -51.16
N GLU A 322 -10.35 -15.21 -51.96
CA GLU A 322 -11.07 -15.14 -53.24
C GLU A 322 -12.55 -14.79 -53.01
N LYS A 323 -13.22 -15.56 -52.15
CA LYS A 323 -14.61 -15.31 -51.75
C LYS A 323 -14.77 -13.96 -51.04
N ALA A 324 -13.84 -13.60 -50.16
CA ALA A 324 -13.87 -12.30 -49.47
C ALA A 324 -13.77 -11.13 -50.47
N GLN A 325 -12.85 -11.20 -51.44
CA GLN A 325 -12.70 -10.18 -52.48
C GLN A 325 -13.96 -10.10 -53.36
N GLU A 326 -14.51 -11.23 -53.75
CA GLU A 326 -15.72 -11.30 -54.59
C GLU A 326 -16.94 -10.72 -53.87
N SER A 327 -17.14 -11.05 -52.59
CA SER A 327 -18.24 -10.50 -51.78
C SER A 327 -18.14 -8.97 -51.66
N VAL A 328 -16.95 -8.41 -51.41
CA VAL A 328 -16.77 -6.95 -51.34
C VAL A 328 -16.98 -6.28 -52.70
N VAL A 329 -16.45 -6.86 -53.78
CA VAL A 329 -16.69 -6.35 -55.14
C VAL A 329 -18.19 -6.36 -55.47
N GLN A 330 -18.90 -7.41 -55.09
CA GLN A 330 -20.33 -7.51 -55.32
C GLN A 330 -21.10 -6.50 -54.47
N ALA A 331 -20.74 -6.32 -53.20
CA ALA A 331 -21.34 -5.29 -52.34
C ALA A 331 -21.17 -3.88 -52.89
N ILE A 332 -20.06 -3.59 -53.58
CA ILE A 332 -19.85 -2.31 -54.26
C ILE A 332 -20.77 -2.17 -55.48
N LYS A 333 -20.90 -3.23 -56.29
CA LYS A 333 -21.80 -3.24 -57.45
C LYS A 333 -23.27 -3.08 -57.06
N ASP A 334 -23.65 -3.69 -55.94
CA ASP A 334 -25.02 -3.64 -55.40
C ASP A 334 -25.31 -2.33 -54.63
N GLY A 335 -24.35 -1.42 -54.51
CA GLY A 335 -24.50 -0.16 -53.77
C GLY A 335 -24.52 -0.29 -52.24
N ARG A 336 -24.19 -1.47 -51.69
CA ARG A 336 -24.08 -1.70 -50.23
C ARG A 336 -22.81 -1.09 -49.63
N LEU A 337 -21.78 -0.91 -50.47
CA LEU A 337 -20.54 -0.17 -50.23
C LEU A 337 -20.31 0.79 -51.40
N THR A 338 -19.71 1.94 -51.15
CA THR A 338 -19.38 2.93 -52.18
C THR A 338 -17.89 2.87 -52.53
N MET A 339 -17.54 3.30 -53.74
CA MET A 339 -16.13 3.44 -54.14
C MET A 339 -15.38 4.49 -53.31
N GLU A 340 -16.08 5.52 -52.84
CA GLU A 340 -15.49 6.58 -52.02
C GLU A 340 -15.05 6.05 -50.65
N GLU A 341 -15.88 5.22 -50.00
CA GLU A 341 -15.51 4.55 -48.75
C GLU A 341 -14.27 3.66 -48.91
N ILE A 342 -14.20 2.90 -50.01
CA ILE A 342 -13.04 2.05 -50.32
C ILE A 342 -11.79 2.88 -50.59
N ASP A 343 -11.91 3.96 -51.36
CA ASP A 343 -10.79 4.84 -51.69
C ASP A 343 -10.26 5.56 -50.44
N ALA A 344 -11.14 6.01 -49.55
CA ALA A 344 -10.76 6.61 -48.28
C ALA A 344 -9.95 5.64 -47.40
N LYS A 345 -10.37 4.36 -47.30
CA LYS A 345 -9.61 3.32 -46.58
C LYS A 345 -8.26 3.05 -47.24
N CYS A 346 -8.22 2.93 -48.58
CA CYS A 346 -6.98 2.72 -49.33
C CYS A 346 -6.00 3.88 -49.14
N ARG A 347 -6.47 5.15 -49.13
CA ARG A 347 -5.63 6.32 -48.85
C ARG A 347 -4.95 6.23 -47.50
N ARG A 348 -5.70 5.91 -46.44
CA ARG A 348 -5.13 5.73 -45.10
C ARG A 348 -4.08 4.61 -45.08
N ILE A 349 -4.39 3.45 -45.66
CA ILE A 349 -3.47 2.31 -45.72
C ILE A 349 -2.18 2.67 -46.47
N LEU A 350 -2.29 3.35 -47.62
CA LEU A 350 -1.15 3.80 -48.39
C LEU A 350 -0.33 4.86 -47.62
N ALA A 351 -0.98 5.83 -46.96
CA ALA A 351 -0.29 6.82 -46.15
C ALA A 351 0.55 6.15 -45.04
N TYR A 352 0.00 5.15 -44.36
CA TYR A 352 0.75 4.37 -43.37
C TYR A 352 1.88 3.54 -43.98
N LYS A 353 1.68 2.92 -45.15
CA LYS A 353 2.77 2.26 -45.89
C LYS A 353 3.93 3.22 -46.17
N TYR A 354 3.62 4.45 -46.59
CA TYR A 354 4.63 5.46 -46.83
C TYR A 354 5.38 5.82 -45.53
N ARG A 355 4.64 6.10 -44.45
CA ARG A 355 5.21 6.44 -43.13
C ARG A 355 6.06 5.32 -42.53
N LEU A 356 5.74 4.07 -42.86
CA LEU A 356 6.50 2.88 -42.45
C LEU A 356 7.64 2.53 -43.43
N GLY A 357 7.97 3.42 -44.37
CA GLY A 357 9.13 3.29 -45.27
C GLY A 357 8.94 2.37 -46.48
N LEU A 358 7.74 1.82 -46.69
CA LEU A 358 7.48 0.83 -47.75
C LEU A 358 7.52 1.41 -49.17
N SER A 359 7.48 2.74 -49.33
CA SER A 359 7.66 3.38 -50.63
C SER A 359 9.01 3.04 -51.28
N ARG A 360 10.02 2.68 -50.46
CA ARG A 360 11.37 2.28 -50.91
C ARG A 360 11.54 0.77 -51.12
N ARG A 361 10.60 -0.07 -50.67
CA ARG A 361 10.63 -1.54 -50.76
C ARG A 361 11.94 -2.16 -50.23
N PRO A 362 12.23 -2.01 -48.93
CA PRO A 362 13.44 -2.57 -48.34
C PRO A 362 13.44 -4.10 -48.46
N MET A 363 14.64 -4.66 -48.67
CA MET A 363 14.91 -6.09 -48.63
C MET A 363 15.65 -6.43 -47.34
N ILE A 364 15.31 -7.55 -46.73
CA ILE A 364 15.86 -7.99 -45.44
C ILE A 364 17.17 -8.77 -45.70
N PRO A 365 18.30 -8.37 -45.09
CA PRO A 365 19.52 -9.19 -45.11
C PRO A 365 19.33 -10.42 -44.20
N VAL A 366 19.38 -11.62 -44.78
CA VAL A 366 19.18 -12.87 -44.02
C VAL A 366 20.46 -13.33 -43.32
N ASP A 367 21.61 -13.07 -43.94
CA ASP A 367 22.91 -13.40 -43.36
C ASP A 367 23.10 -12.65 -42.03
N GLY A 368 23.48 -13.38 -40.96
CA GLY A 368 23.68 -12.83 -39.62
C GLY A 368 22.41 -12.30 -38.94
N LEU A 369 21.20 -12.65 -39.42
CA LEU A 369 19.94 -12.17 -38.84
C LEU A 369 19.79 -12.61 -37.38
N SER A 370 20.06 -13.88 -37.08
CA SER A 370 19.99 -14.39 -35.71
C SER A 370 20.92 -13.62 -34.75
N ASP A 371 22.14 -13.27 -35.17
CA ASP A 371 23.09 -12.50 -34.35
C ASP A 371 22.59 -11.07 -34.08
N ARG A 372 21.91 -10.46 -35.07
CA ARG A 372 21.30 -9.13 -34.89
C ARG A 372 20.09 -9.18 -33.98
N ILE A 373 19.42 -10.32 -33.84
CA ILE A 373 18.35 -10.49 -32.86
C ILE A 373 18.95 -10.72 -31.46
N HIS A 374 19.93 -11.61 -31.32
CA HIS A 374 20.53 -11.99 -30.04
C HIS A 374 21.67 -11.05 -29.61
N THR A 375 21.31 -9.83 -29.20
CA THR A 375 22.29 -8.86 -28.71
C THR A 375 22.50 -8.96 -27.19
N PRO A 376 23.72 -8.69 -26.67
CA PRO A 376 23.95 -8.55 -25.23
C PRO A 376 23.04 -7.51 -24.57
N GLU A 377 22.72 -6.43 -25.29
CA GLU A 377 21.83 -5.35 -24.82
C GLU A 377 20.39 -5.83 -24.64
N ALA A 378 19.86 -6.64 -25.57
CA ALA A 378 18.54 -7.25 -25.45
C ALA A 378 18.48 -8.17 -24.22
N GLN A 379 19.50 -9.01 -24.03
CA GLN A 379 19.57 -9.91 -22.88
C GLN A 379 19.66 -9.14 -21.55
N ALA A 380 20.46 -8.07 -21.50
CA ALA A 380 20.55 -7.20 -20.32
C ALA A 380 19.22 -6.50 -20.01
N LEU A 381 18.49 -6.06 -21.04
CA LEU A 381 17.16 -5.47 -20.89
C LEU A 381 16.14 -6.48 -20.37
N VAL A 382 16.13 -7.71 -20.90
CA VAL A 382 15.26 -8.80 -20.41
C VAL A 382 15.51 -9.05 -18.93
N THR A 383 16.77 -9.20 -18.50
CA THR A 383 17.10 -9.38 -17.08
C THR A 383 16.68 -8.16 -16.26
N LYS A 384 16.87 -6.93 -16.74
CA LYS A 384 16.44 -5.72 -16.05
C LYS A 384 14.92 -5.63 -15.89
N LEU A 385 14.15 -5.99 -16.91
CA LEU A 385 12.69 -6.04 -16.85
C LEU A 385 12.22 -7.08 -15.82
N ARG A 386 12.80 -8.29 -15.85
CA ARG A 386 12.52 -9.35 -14.88
C ARG A 386 12.78 -8.92 -13.45
N THR A 387 13.99 -8.42 -13.14
CA THR A 387 14.36 -8.04 -11.78
C THR A 387 13.58 -6.83 -11.27
N SER A 388 13.24 -5.88 -12.14
CA SER A 388 12.40 -4.72 -11.80
C SER A 388 10.95 -5.07 -11.52
N ALA A 389 10.46 -6.22 -12.02
CA ALA A 389 9.11 -6.71 -11.76
C ALA A 389 8.99 -7.47 -10.43
N VAL A 390 10.11 -7.89 -9.83
CA VAL A 390 10.10 -8.64 -8.56
C VAL A 390 9.37 -7.84 -7.48
N THR A 391 8.34 -8.47 -6.92
CA THR A 391 7.41 -7.83 -5.99
C THR A 391 7.46 -8.54 -4.64
N VAL A 392 7.71 -7.80 -3.56
CA VAL A 392 7.64 -8.33 -2.19
C VAL A 392 6.27 -7.96 -1.60
N LEU A 393 5.45 -8.96 -1.30
CA LEU A 393 4.11 -8.80 -0.70
C LEU A 393 4.18 -9.15 0.77
N GLY A 394 3.93 -8.14 1.61
CA GLY A 394 4.13 -8.25 3.05
C GLY A 394 5.61 -8.35 3.43
N ASN A 395 5.95 -7.80 4.58
CA ASN A 395 7.24 -7.99 5.23
C ASN A 395 7.07 -7.71 6.74
N TYR A 396 6.25 -8.55 7.37
CA TYR A 396 5.89 -8.39 8.78
C TYR A 396 7.15 -8.49 9.65
N PHE A 397 7.24 -7.59 10.64
CA PHE A 397 8.41 -7.45 11.50
C PHE A 397 9.72 -7.19 10.75
N GLN A 398 9.66 -6.77 9.48
CA GLN A 398 10.83 -6.62 8.61
C GLN A 398 11.71 -7.87 8.62
N ILE A 399 11.07 -9.05 8.51
CA ILE A 399 11.78 -10.35 8.47
C ILE A 399 12.77 -10.41 7.30
N LEU A 400 12.50 -9.68 6.20
CA LEU A 400 13.45 -9.41 5.14
C LEU A 400 14.16 -8.07 5.39
N PRO A 401 15.51 -8.01 5.27
CA PRO A 401 16.37 -9.11 4.84
C PRO A 401 16.58 -10.20 5.91
N LEU A 402 16.67 -11.45 5.46
CA LEU A 402 16.99 -12.60 6.31
C LEU A 402 18.43 -12.49 6.81
N THR A 403 18.59 -12.69 8.11
CA THR A 403 19.89 -12.72 8.79
C THR A 403 20.17 -14.10 9.36
N ALA A 404 21.42 -14.34 9.76
CA ALA A 404 21.75 -15.55 10.49
C ALA A 404 21.00 -15.63 11.82
N THR A 405 20.43 -16.80 12.13
CA THR A 405 19.81 -17.11 13.43
C THR A 405 20.79 -17.84 14.36
N LYS A 406 20.41 -17.98 15.64
CA LYS A 406 20.96 -19.04 16.50
C LYS A 406 20.46 -20.40 15.99
N GLY A 407 21.12 -20.96 14.97
CA GLY A 407 20.77 -22.24 14.33
C GLY A 407 20.55 -22.12 12.82
N GLU A 408 20.26 -23.26 12.18
CA GLU A 408 19.95 -23.34 10.75
C GLU A 408 18.57 -22.74 10.42
N ILE A 409 18.41 -22.26 9.19
CA ILE A 409 17.13 -21.91 8.59
C ILE A 409 16.64 -23.11 7.77
N ALA A 410 15.37 -23.49 7.93
CA ALA A 410 14.78 -24.53 7.10
C ALA A 410 14.29 -23.95 5.76
N VAL A 411 14.59 -24.64 4.67
CA VAL A 411 14.08 -24.31 3.33
C VAL A 411 13.29 -25.49 2.79
N LEU A 412 11.99 -25.31 2.58
CA LEU A 412 11.12 -26.28 1.91
C LEU A 412 11.03 -25.95 0.42
N THR A 413 11.50 -26.85 -0.44
CA THR A 413 11.44 -26.72 -1.89
C THR A 413 10.22 -27.46 -2.44
N VAL A 414 9.42 -26.81 -3.28
CA VAL A 414 8.20 -27.36 -3.88
C VAL A 414 8.27 -27.26 -5.40
N GLY A 415 8.47 -28.41 -6.04
CA GLY A 415 8.60 -28.54 -7.50
C GLY A 415 9.61 -29.61 -7.93
N ASP A 416 10.02 -29.58 -9.19
CA ASP A 416 10.92 -30.57 -9.81
C ASP A 416 12.38 -30.44 -9.34
N GLU A 417 13.19 -31.48 -9.54
CA GLU A 417 14.54 -31.55 -8.97
C GLU A 417 15.50 -30.57 -9.65
N GLY A 418 16.24 -29.81 -8.85
CA GLY A 418 17.14 -28.76 -9.33
C GLY A 418 16.45 -27.46 -9.79
N SER A 419 15.11 -27.40 -9.81
CA SER A 419 14.38 -26.23 -10.34
C SER A 419 14.63 -24.93 -9.58
N ASP A 420 15.12 -24.98 -8.33
CA ASP A 420 15.44 -23.83 -7.48
C ASP A 420 16.91 -23.77 -7.04
N ALA A 421 17.79 -24.52 -7.72
CA ALA A 421 19.18 -24.71 -7.30
C ALA A 421 19.95 -23.39 -7.12
N SER A 422 19.75 -22.43 -8.03
CA SER A 422 20.43 -21.12 -7.98
C SER A 422 20.00 -20.29 -6.77
N PHE A 423 18.72 -20.36 -6.38
CA PHE A 423 18.22 -19.67 -5.19
C PHE A 423 18.81 -20.28 -3.91
N ILE A 424 18.81 -21.62 -3.81
CA ILE A 424 19.34 -22.34 -2.65
C ILE A 424 20.84 -22.10 -2.48
N GLU A 425 21.62 -22.12 -3.57
CA GLU A 425 23.06 -21.82 -3.55
C GLU A 425 23.32 -20.38 -3.09
N GLY A 426 22.55 -19.41 -3.62
CA GLY A 426 22.63 -18.01 -3.21
C GLY A 426 22.41 -17.83 -1.71
N LEU A 427 21.37 -18.43 -1.14
CA LEU A 427 21.11 -18.37 0.30
C LEU A 427 22.19 -19.07 1.13
N ARG A 428 22.65 -20.25 0.69
CA ARG A 428 23.65 -21.06 1.42
C ARG A 428 25.00 -20.38 1.54
N SER A 429 25.31 -19.44 0.64
CA SER A 429 26.54 -18.64 0.69
C SER A 429 26.63 -17.74 1.94
N GLU A 430 25.50 -17.35 2.53
CA GLU A 430 25.44 -16.42 3.67
C GLU A 430 24.78 -17.03 4.92
N LEU A 431 23.94 -18.04 4.75
CA LEU A 431 23.10 -18.58 5.82
C LEU A 431 23.30 -20.10 5.98
N PRO A 432 23.33 -20.62 7.23
CA PRO A 432 23.30 -22.05 7.47
C PRO A 432 21.89 -22.59 7.17
N LEU A 433 21.76 -23.54 6.24
CA LEU A 433 20.46 -24.03 5.75
C LEU A 433 20.29 -25.54 5.89
N LYS A 434 19.07 -25.95 6.27
CA LYS A 434 18.58 -27.31 6.06
C LYS A 434 17.49 -27.33 4.99
N THR A 435 17.67 -28.13 3.94
CA THR A 435 16.69 -28.24 2.85
C THR A 435 15.79 -29.46 3.00
N PHE A 436 14.50 -29.25 2.74
CA PHE A 436 13.43 -30.25 2.65
C PHE A 436 12.80 -30.16 1.27
N ARG A 437 12.28 -31.26 0.74
CA ARG A 437 11.75 -31.32 -0.62
C ARG A 437 10.34 -31.89 -0.63
N MET A 438 9.48 -31.33 -1.47
CA MET A 438 8.17 -31.85 -1.78
C MET A 438 7.90 -31.72 -3.29
N ASP A 439 7.47 -32.79 -3.92
CA ASP A 439 7.01 -32.80 -5.31
C ASP A 439 5.62 -33.47 -5.39
N LYS A 440 5.11 -33.66 -6.61
CA LYS A 440 3.77 -34.24 -6.83
C LYS A 440 3.64 -35.68 -6.33
N ASN A 441 4.76 -36.41 -6.19
CA ASN A 441 4.80 -37.81 -5.75
C ASN A 441 4.99 -37.95 -4.23
N THR A 442 5.30 -36.85 -3.53
CA THR A 442 5.46 -36.88 -2.06
C THR A 442 4.12 -37.23 -1.39
N GLY A 443 4.07 -38.39 -0.73
CA GLY A 443 2.87 -38.92 -0.07
C GLY A 443 2.50 -38.16 1.22
N GLU A 444 1.26 -38.30 1.68
CA GLU A 444 0.76 -37.56 2.86
C GLU A 444 1.57 -37.79 4.15
N GLU A 445 2.04 -39.01 4.38
CA GLU A 445 2.83 -39.34 5.58
C GLU A 445 4.16 -38.59 5.60
N GLU A 446 4.85 -38.55 4.45
CA GLU A 446 6.09 -37.81 4.29
C GLU A 446 5.86 -36.29 4.42
N ARG A 447 4.78 -35.76 3.84
CA ARG A 447 4.37 -34.36 4.05
C ARG A 447 4.18 -34.04 5.53
N ARG A 448 3.51 -34.90 6.30
CA ARG A 448 3.33 -34.71 7.76
C ARG A 448 4.66 -34.76 8.50
N LYS A 449 5.58 -35.65 8.11
CA LYS A 449 6.92 -35.74 8.69
C LYS A 449 7.71 -34.45 8.45
N ILE A 450 7.71 -33.93 7.22
CA ILE A 450 8.35 -32.65 6.87
C ILE A 450 7.78 -31.53 7.74
N VAL A 451 6.45 -31.38 7.82
CA VAL A 451 5.83 -30.32 8.65
C VAL A 451 6.22 -30.43 10.13
N LYS A 452 6.30 -31.65 10.67
CA LYS A 452 6.74 -31.89 12.04
C LYS A 452 8.20 -31.45 12.24
N GLU A 453 9.09 -31.78 11.30
CA GLU A 453 10.51 -31.39 11.38
C GLU A 453 10.70 -29.88 11.23
N LEU A 454 9.95 -29.24 10.33
CA LEU A 454 9.95 -27.77 10.16
C LEU A 454 9.55 -27.04 11.45
N GLY A 455 8.74 -27.66 12.31
CA GLY A 455 8.34 -27.11 13.61
C GLY A 455 9.51 -26.89 14.60
N ASN A 456 10.67 -27.50 14.36
CA ASN A 456 11.86 -27.35 15.19
C ASN A 456 12.72 -26.13 14.83
N TYR A 457 12.40 -25.46 13.71
CA TYR A 457 13.18 -24.34 13.19
C TYR A 457 12.55 -23.01 13.59
N ARG A 458 13.38 -21.98 13.76
CA ARG A 458 12.92 -20.62 14.11
C ARG A 458 12.52 -19.78 12.90
N ARG A 459 12.96 -20.15 11.70
CA ARG A 459 12.63 -19.49 10.44
C ARG A 459 12.48 -20.56 9.36
N VAL A 460 11.46 -20.40 8.53
CA VAL A 460 11.16 -21.30 7.41
C VAL A 460 11.06 -20.48 6.14
N VAL A 461 11.78 -20.88 5.10
CA VAL A 461 11.62 -20.39 3.73
C VAL A 461 10.91 -21.48 2.93
N VAL A 462 9.91 -21.11 2.13
CA VAL A 462 9.25 -22.02 1.21
C VAL A 462 9.48 -21.52 -0.22
N CYS A 463 10.18 -22.31 -1.02
CA CYS A 463 10.44 -22.04 -2.42
C CYS A 463 9.43 -22.81 -3.29
N ILE A 464 8.77 -22.13 -4.22
CA ILE A 464 7.74 -22.71 -5.09
C ILE A 464 8.12 -22.47 -6.54
N THR A 465 8.29 -23.55 -7.31
CA THR A 465 8.69 -23.54 -8.73
C THR A 465 7.71 -24.29 -9.64
N VAL A 466 6.58 -24.76 -9.10
CA VAL A 466 5.57 -25.53 -9.84
C VAL A 466 4.81 -24.70 -10.87
N GLN A 467 4.27 -25.35 -11.90
CA GLN A 467 3.44 -24.66 -12.90
C GLN A 467 2.09 -24.21 -12.32
N ASP A 468 1.46 -23.21 -12.96
CA ASP A 468 0.17 -22.64 -12.50
C ASP A 468 -0.92 -23.69 -12.21
N LYS A 469 -1.06 -24.70 -13.08
CA LYS A 469 -2.07 -25.75 -12.91
C LYS A 469 -1.76 -26.66 -11.72
N GLU A 470 -0.47 -26.98 -11.54
CA GLU A 470 0.01 -27.86 -10.48
C GLU A 470 -0.03 -27.18 -9.10
N ALA A 471 0.15 -25.85 -9.04
CA ALA A 471 0.03 -25.08 -7.79
C ALA A 471 -1.32 -25.31 -7.08
N GLY A 472 -2.41 -25.50 -7.84
CA GLY A 472 -3.73 -25.81 -7.30
C GLY A 472 -3.79 -27.13 -6.52
N GLU A 473 -2.97 -28.12 -6.88
CA GLU A 473 -2.91 -29.43 -6.22
C GLU A 473 -2.31 -29.34 -4.80
N TYR A 474 -1.48 -28.33 -4.54
CA TYR A 474 -0.90 -28.06 -3.23
C TYR A 474 -1.80 -27.24 -2.30
N ARG A 475 -2.92 -26.73 -2.79
CA ARG A 475 -3.82 -25.84 -2.03
C ARG A 475 -4.26 -26.45 -0.70
N SER A 476 -4.73 -27.70 -0.72
CA SER A 476 -5.19 -28.39 0.50
C SER A 476 -4.07 -28.57 1.53
N PHE A 477 -2.85 -28.87 1.08
CA PHE A 477 -1.70 -29.00 1.97
C PHE A 477 -1.35 -27.67 2.62
N PHE A 478 -1.21 -26.60 1.83
CA PHE A 478 -0.84 -25.28 2.35
C PHE A 478 -1.97 -24.59 3.13
N ALA A 479 -3.22 -24.96 2.88
CA ALA A 479 -4.34 -24.62 3.75
C ALA A 479 -4.17 -25.22 5.15
N GLY A 480 -3.57 -26.41 5.28
CA GLY A 480 -3.21 -27.02 6.58
C GLY A 480 -1.82 -26.65 7.13
N PHE A 481 -0.93 -26.10 6.30
CA PHE A 481 0.46 -25.79 6.67
C PHE A 481 0.53 -24.62 7.68
N ARG A 482 0.90 -24.92 8.92
CA ARG A 482 0.99 -23.97 10.04
C ARG A 482 2.24 -24.22 10.89
N PRO A 483 3.45 -24.01 10.33
CA PRO A 483 4.64 -24.02 11.18
C PRO A 483 4.52 -22.94 12.27
N GLN A 484 5.14 -23.19 13.43
CA GLN A 484 5.15 -22.19 14.51
C GLN A 484 6.07 -21.00 14.21
N ALA A 485 7.00 -21.19 13.27
CA ALA A 485 7.94 -20.18 12.80
C ALA A 485 7.35 -19.30 11.69
N PRO A 486 7.85 -18.06 11.56
CA PRO A 486 7.52 -17.19 10.45
C PRO A 486 7.97 -17.84 9.15
N VAL A 487 7.09 -17.77 8.15
CA VAL A 487 7.31 -18.35 6.83
C VAL A 487 7.55 -17.23 5.84
N VAL A 488 8.66 -17.31 5.11
CA VAL A 488 8.91 -16.50 3.91
C VAL A 488 8.65 -17.36 2.68
N TYR A 489 7.75 -16.96 1.80
CA TYR A 489 7.55 -17.63 0.53
C TYR A 489 8.34 -16.96 -0.59
N ALA A 490 9.00 -17.75 -1.43
CA ALA A 490 9.58 -17.31 -2.69
C ALA A 490 8.87 -18.05 -3.84
N PHE A 491 8.11 -17.31 -4.64
CA PHE A 491 7.38 -17.82 -5.79
C PHE A 491 8.17 -17.52 -7.07
N PHE A 492 8.74 -18.57 -7.65
CA PHE A 492 9.37 -18.57 -8.97
C PHE A 492 8.38 -18.98 -10.06
N THR A 493 7.18 -18.40 -9.96
CA THR A 493 6.00 -18.77 -10.73
C THR A 493 5.20 -17.52 -11.08
N SER A 494 4.19 -17.66 -11.94
CA SER A 494 3.30 -16.54 -12.23
C SER A 494 2.43 -16.17 -11.02
N TYR A 495 1.79 -15.01 -11.06
CA TYR A 495 0.84 -14.59 -10.03
C TYR A 495 -0.34 -15.56 -9.85
N ARG A 496 -0.64 -16.40 -10.86
CA ARG A 496 -1.76 -17.37 -10.81
C ARG A 496 -1.46 -18.55 -9.89
N ALA A 497 -0.22 -19.02 -9.89
CA ALA A 497 0.22 -20.03 -8.92
C ALA A 497 0.13 -19.49 -7.49
N LEU A 498 0.52 -18.24 -7.27
CA LEU A 498 0.33 -17.55 -5.99
C LEU A 498 -1.15 -17.40 -5.62
N ALA A 499 -2.03 -17.04 -6.55
CA ALA A 499 -3.47 -16.94 -6.32
C ALA A 499 -4.10 -18.27 -5.88
N SER A 500 -3.66 -19.40 -6.45
CA SER A 500 -4.09 -20.73 -6.00
C SER A 500 -3.69 -21.05 -4.55
N LEU A 501 -2.67 -20.37 -4.02
CA LEU A 501 -2.11 -20.54 -2.68
C LEU A 501 -2.30 -19.29 -1.79
N GLU A 502 -3.31 -18.45 -2.10
CA GLU A 502 -3.59 -17.19 -1.41
C GLU A 502 -3.65 -17.36 0.12
N GLU A 503 -4.34 -18.39 0.61
CA GLU A 503 -4.53 -18.60 2.05
C GLU A 503 -3.19 -18.79 2.79
N ALA A 504 -2.21 -19.42 2.13
CA ALA A 504 -0.87 -19.62 2.66
C ALA A 504 -0.09 -18.30 2.66
N ALA A 505 -0.14 -17.60 1.53
CA ALA A 505 0.50 -16.30 1.35
C ALA A 505 -0.02 -15.26 2.35
N ALA A 506 -1.33 -15.24 2.63
CA ALA A 506 -1.98 -14.33 3.58
C ALA A 506 -1.46 -14.45 5.02
N ARG A 507 -0.93 -15.62 5.39
CA ARG A 507 -0.39 -15.90 6.74
C ARG A 507 1.13 -15.81 6.82
N SER A 508 1.79 -15.63 5.70
CA SER A 508 3.24 -15.58 5.65
C SER A 508 3.77 -14.30 6.31
N ALA A 509 5.01 -14.36 6.77
CA ALA A 509 5.72 -13.17 7.23
C ALA A 509 6.13 -12.29 6.04
N ALA A 510 6.48 -12.91 4.91
CA ALA A 510 6.73 -12.23 3.64
C ALA A 510 6.48 -13.18 2.46
N VAL A 511 6.14 -12.62 1.31
CA VAL A 511 6.09 -13.31 0.02
C VAL A 511 6.94 -12.54 -0.99
N VAL A 512 7.83 -13.22 -1.69
CA VAL A 512 8.55 -12.66 -2.84
C VAL A 512 8.00 -13.32 -4.10
N LEU A 513 7.42 -12.53 -5.00
CA LEU A 513 6.92 -12.98 -6.29
C LEU A 513 7.92 -12.59 -7.39
N ALA A 514 8.57 -13.59 -7.98
CA ALA A 514 9.54 -13.41 -9.05
C ALA A 514 8.91 -13.43 -10.46
N HIS A 515 7.64 -13.84 -10.57
CA HIS A 515 6.86 -14.01 -11.81
C HIS A 515 7.29 -15.17 -12.74
N SER A 516 8.52 -15.66 -12.62
CA SER A 516 9.04 -16.81 -13.36
C SER A 516 10.28 -17.40 -12.67
N GLY A 517 10.83 -18.49 -13.22
CA GLY A 517 11.83 -19.34 -12.54
C GLY A 517 13.22 -19.39 -13.17
N GLU A 518 13.58 -18.43 -14.01
CA GLU A 518 14.91 -18.36 -14.62
C GLU A 518 16.03 -18.15 -13.59
N GLU A 519 17.23 -18.65 -13.90
CA GLU A 519 18.36 -18.63 -12.96
C GLU A 519 18.80 -17.21 -12.52
N ASP A 520 18.72 -16.23 -13.43
CA ASP A 520 19.05 -14.84 -13.12
C ASP A 520 18.10 -14.26 -12.07
N LEU A 521 16.80 -14.55 -12.18
CA LEU A 521 15.80 -14.19 -11.17
C LEU A 521 16.00 -14.92 -9.85
N GLN A 522 16.35 -16.21 -9.87
CA GLN A 522 16.64 -16.96 -8.65
C GLN A 522 17.80 -16.37 -7.86
N ARG A 523 18.90 -16.04 -8.53
CA ARG A 523 20.06 -15.37 -7.91
C ARG A 523 19.66 -13.99 -7.38
N TYR A 524 18.93 -13.21 -8.17
CA TYR A 524 18.46 -11.89 -7.75
C TYR A 524 17.55 -11.94 -6.53
N VAL A 525 16.60 -12.89 -6.48
CA VAL A 525 15.69 -13.06 -5.35
C VAL A 525 16.45 -13.53 -4.10
N ALA A 526 17.47 -14.38 -4.23
CA ALA A 526 18.36 -14.68 -3.10
C ALA A 526 19.02 -13.41 -2.56
N ASP A 527 19.54 -12.55 -3.44
CA ASP A 527 20.12 -11.26 -3.06
C ASP A 527 19.10 -10.30 -2.42
N VAL A 528 17.85 -10.26 -2.92
CA VAL A 528 16.76 -9.47 -2.30
C VAL A 528 16.45 -9.99 -0.90
N VAL A 529 16.28 -11.30 -0.75
CA VAL A 529 16.00 -11.94 0.53
C VAL A 529 17.14 -11.72 1.53
N LEU A 530 18.38 -11.63 1.06
CA LEU A 530 19.57 -11.33 1.87
C LEU A 530 19.84 -9.83 2.04
N GLY A 531 19.04 -8.95 1.43
CA GLY A 531 19.22 -7.49 1.51
C GLY A 531 20.42 -6.95 0.72
N LYS A 532 20.96 -7.73 -0.21
CA LYS A 532 22.03 -7.35 -1.15
C LYS A 532 21.49 -6.64 -2.39
N ALA A 533 20.25 -6.95 -2.79
CA ALA A 533 19.55 -6.30 -3.89
C ALA A 533 18.24 -5.66 -3.43
N SER A 534 17.71 -4.73 -4.23
CA SER A 534 16.46 -4.02 -3.93
C SER A 534 15.27 -4.60 -4.69
N ALA A 535 14.10 -4.70 -4.08
CA ALA A 535 12.85 -5.03 -4.78
C ALA A 535 11.81 -3.93 -4.52
N THR A 536 11.26 -3.39 -5.60
CA THR A 536 10.32 -2.25 -5.57
C THR A 536 9.11 -2.46 -6.47
N GLY A 537 8.89 -3.70 -6.95
CA GLY A 537 7.72 -4.06 -7.73
C GLY A 537 6.42 -3.78 -6.97
N ARG A 538 5.35 -3.51 -7.71
CA ARG A 538 4.00 -3.30 -7.20
C ARG A 538 3.06 -4.21 -7.97
N LEU A 539 2.34 -5.07 -7.28
CA LEU A 539 1.49 -6.07 -7.89
C LEU A 539 0.51 -5.48 -8.93
N SER A 540 0.55 -5.97 -10.17
CA SER A 540 -0.33 -5.51 -11.25
C SER A 540 -1.78 -6.01 -11.13
N MET A 541 -1.98 -7.15 -10.46
CA MET A 541 -3.22 -7.91 -10.38
C MET A 541 -3.50 -8.36 -8.95
N ARG A 542 -4.73 -8.18 -8.43
CA ARG A 542 -5.04 -8.62 -7.07
C ARG A 542 -4.84 -10.13 -6.90
N ILE A 543 -4.37 -10.53 -5.71
CA ILE A 543 -4.34 -11.92 -5.26
C ILE A 543 -5.50 -12.08 -4.27
N GLY A 544 -6.64 -12.56 -4.80
CA GLY A 544 -7.90 -12.71 -4.06
C GLY A 544 -8.29 -11.44 -3.28
N ASN A 545 -8.58 -11.59 -2.00
CA ASN A 545 -8.87 -10.48 -1.08
C ASN A 545 -7.67 -10.10 -0.20
N THR A 546 -6.54 -10.82 -0.34
CA THR A 546 -5.37 -10.67 0.52
C THR A 546 -4.48 -9.52 0.07
N PHE A 547 -4.16 -9.44 -1.22
CA PHE A 547 -3.29 -8.40 -1.76
C PHE A 547 -4.00 -7.69 -2.91
N ALA A 548 -4.29 -6.40 -2.73
CA ALA A 548 -4.86 -5.57 -3.79
C ALA A 548 -3.82 -5.24 -4.87
N ALA A 549 -4.25 -4.94 -6.10
CA ALA A 549 -3.35 -4.37 -7.08
C ALA A 549 -2.73 -3.05 -6.56
N GLY A 550 -1.47 -2.82 -6.91
CA GLY A 550 -0.62 -1.79 -6.34
C GLY A 550 0.08 -2.18 -5.04
N SER A 551 -0.19 -3.35 -4.45
CA SER A 551 0.50 -3.81 -3.23
C SER A 551 1.97 -4.14 -3.50
N GLY A 552 2.84 -3.73 -2.60
CA GLY A 552 4.25 -4.09 -2.60
C GLY A 552 4.99 -3.37 -1.47
N VAL A 553 5.95 -4.04 -0.86
CA VAL A 553 6.83 -3.48 0.18
C VAL A 553 8.21 -3.32 -0.41
N ASP A 554 8.82 -2.16 -0.23
CA ASP A 554 10.18 -1.94 -0.67
C ASP A 554 11.15 -2.68 0.24
N VAL A 555 11.98 -3.53 -0.35
CA VAL A 555 13.20 -4.06 0.27
C VAL A 555 14.33 -3.31 -0.38
N ILE A 556 15.05 -2.49 0.37
CA ILE A 556 16.15 -1.67 -0.15
C ILE A 556 17.47 -2.31 0.26
N SER A 557 18.38 -2.48 -0.70
CA SER A 557 19.73 -3.00 -0.45
C SER A 557 20.42 -2.25 0.70
N GLY A 558 21.00 -3.00 1.64
CA GLY A 558 21.66 -2.46 2.83
C GLY A 558 20.72 -2.03 3.97
N SER A 559 19.40 -2.21 3.83
CA SER A 559 18.48 -1.97 4.95
C SER A 559 18.78 -2.92 6.11
N PRO A 560 18.75 -2.45 7.37
CA PRO A 560 18.91 -3.34 8.51
C PRO A 560 17.75 -4.34 8.55
N ALA A 561 18.06 -5.57 8.98
CA ALA A 561 17.01 -6.54 9.28
C ALA A 561 16.18 -6.07 10.48
N GLY A 562 14.89 -6.38 10.44
CA GLY A 562 14.01 -6.18 11.56
C GLY A 562 14.33 -7.10 12.74
N ILE A 563 13.63 -6.83 13.84
CA ILE A 563 13.67 -7.68 15.03
C ILE A 563 12.61 -8.76 14.87
N ALA A 564 13.05 -9.99 14.63
CA ALA A 564 12.15 -11.15 14.58
C ALA A 564 11.67 -11.49 16.01
N PRO A 565 10.35 -11.47 16.30
CA PRO A 565 9.83 -11.74 17.63
C PRO A 565 10.27 -13.11 18.20
N GLU A 566 10.47 -14.11 17.34
CA GLU A 566 10.87 -15.47 17.71
C GLU A 566 12.23 -15.52 18.41
N ASP A 567 13.16 -14.63 18.03
CA ASP A 567 14.48 -14.56 18.66
C ASP A 567 14.42 -14.07 20.11
N TYR A 568 13.30 -13.45 20.49
CA TYR A 568 13.03 -12.91 21.82
C TYR A 568 11.94 -13.69 22.57
N GLY A 569 11.55 -14.86 22.07
CA GLY A 569 10.58 -15.72 22.74
C GLY A 569 9.12 -15.28 22.56
N LEU A 570 8.79 -14.63 21.43
CA LEU A 570 7.41 -14.37 21.04
C LEU A 570 7.09 -14.98 19.67
N LYS A 571 5.85 -15.42 19.51
CA LYS A 571 5.28 -15.96 18.26
C LYS A 571 4.77 -14.80 17.41
N SER A 572 5.46 -14.44 16.33
CA SER A 572 5.07 -13.35 15.41
C SER A 572 3.65 -13.54 14.85
N TYR A 573 3.27 -14.77 14.51
CA TYR A 573 1.92 -15.11 14.03
C TYR A 573 0.81 -14.90 15.08
N ARG A 574 1.15 -14.75 16.37
CA ARG A 574 0.20 -14.31 17.40
C ARG A 574 0.32 -12.81 17.61
N LEU A 575 1.56 -12.29 17.71
CA LEU A 575 1.84 -10.90 18.02
C LEU A 575 1.28 -9.93 16.96
N HIS A 576 1.31 -10.30 15.68
CA HIS A 576 0.73 -9.45 14.62
C HIS A 576 -0.79 -9.23 14.75
N ARG A 577 -1.51 -10.03 15.57
CA ARG A 577 -2.94 -9.81 15.83
C ARG A 577 -3.23 -8.48 16.53
N ILE A 578 -2.20 -7.81 17.08
CA ILE A 578 -2.29 -6.43 17.53
C ILE A 578 -2.83 -5.53 16.41
N ASP A 579 -2.40 -5.75 15.16
CA ASP A 579 -2.87 -4.99 13.99
C ASP A 579 -4.40 -5.07 13.85
N SER A 580 -4.98 -6.25 14.01
CA SER A 580 -6.44 -6.43 13.92
C SER A 580 -7.19 -5.76 15.07
N VAL A 581 -6.62 -5.79 16.28
CA VAL A 581 -7.20 -5.09 17.45
C VAL A 581 -7.20 -3.58 17.22
N VAL A 582 -6.09 -3.03 16.70
CA VAL A 582 -5.97 -1.60 16.37
C VAL A 582 -6.87 -1.22 15.20
N ALA A 583 -6.91 -2.03 14.14
CA ALA A 583 -7.77 -1.81 12.98
C ALA A 583 -9.26 -1.77 13.37
N ALA A 584 -9.70 -2.65 14.27
CA ALA A 584 -11.05 -2.59 14.82
C ALA A 584 -11.31 -1.28 15.59
N GLY A 585 -10.31 -0.78 16.32
CA GLY A 585 -10.37 0.51 17.00
C GLY A 585 -10.50 1.69 16.03
N LEU A 586 -9.69 1.72 14.98
CA LEU A 586 -9.74 2.74 13.92
C LEU A 586 -11.09 2.72 13.20
N ALA A 587 -11.57 1.54 12.79
CA ALA A 587 -12.86 1.37 12.13
C ALA A 587 -14.02 1.85 13.00
N ALA A 588 -13.97 1.59 14.31
CA ALA A 588 -14.95 2.06 15.27
C ALA A 588 -14.83 3.56 15.59
N LYS A 589 -13.78 4.24 15.10
CA LYS A 589 -13.41 5.62 15.46
C LYS A 589 -13.17 5.75 16.98
N ALA A 590 -12.49 4.79 17.58
CA ALA A 590 -12.07 4.86 18.99
C ALA A 590 -10.92 5.87 19.18
N PHE A 591 -10.11 6.06 18.16
CA PHE A 591 -9.08 7.09 18.01
C PHE A 591 -8.78 7.26 16.51
N PRO A 592 -8.27 8.42 16.05
CA PRO A 592 -7.81 8.63 14.68
C PRO A 592 -6.47 7.96 14.40
N GLY A 593 -5.56 8.00 15.38
CA GLY A 593 -4.22 7.44 15.26
C GLY A 593 -3.65 6.97 16.59
N CYS A 594 -2.70 6.04 16.51
CA CYS A 594 -2.01 5.52 17.68
C CYS A 594 -0.62 4.94 17.33
N GLN A 595 0.23 4.79 18.34
CA GLN A 595 1.44 3.99 18.28
C GLN A 595 1.41 2.91 19.36
N VAL A 596 1.87 1.71 19.02
CA VAL A 596 2.00 0.58 19.94
C VAL A 596 3.45 0.12 19.93
N LEU A 597 4.05 0.06 21.11
CA LEU A 597 5.43 -0.41 21.32
C LEU A 597 5.42 -1.55 22.35
N VAL A 598 6.11 -2.63 22.03
CA VAL A 598 6.40 -3.75 22.92
C VAL A 598 7.90 -3.96 22.95
N LEU A 599 8.51 -3.75 24.11
CA LEU A 599 9.89 -4.13 24.37
C LEU A 599 9.92 -5.49 25.05
N ARG A 600 10.80 -6.37 24.60
CA ARG A 600 11.15 -7.62 25.28
C ARG A 600 12.65 -7.70 25.41
N HIS A 601 13.18 -7.91 26.61
CA HIS A 601 14.63 -7.89 26.85
C HIS A 601 15.29 -6.60 26.35
N GLY A 602 14.60 -5.46 26.50
CA GLY A 602 15.03 -4.15 26.01
C GLY A 602 14.93 -3.92 24.51
N GLN A 603 14.45 -4.89 23.72
CA GLN A 603 14.41 -4.81 22.25
C GLN A 603 12.97 -4.60 21.74
N PRO A 604 12.74 -3.70 20.75
CA PRO A 604 11.41 -3.39 20.22
C PRO A 604 10.90 -4.49 19.29
N VAL A 605 10.40 -5.58 19.88
CA VAL A 605 9.83 -6.73 19.17
C VAL A 605 8.50 -6.42 18.45
N TYR A 606 7.88 -5.28 18.77
CA TYR A 606 6.76 -4.71 18.02
C TYR A 606 6.80 -3.18 18.18
N ASP A 607 6.90 -2.43 17.08
CA ASP A 607 6.80 -0.96 17.07
C ASP A 607 6.08 -0.52 15.80
N LYS A 608 4.81 -0.12 15.92
CA LYS A 608 3.99 0.26 14.77
C LYS A 608 3.13 1.48 15.06
N CYS A 609 3.09 2.37 14.08
CA CYS A 609 2.19 3.52 14.01
C CYS A 609 0.97 3.17 13.13
N PHE A 610 -0.19 3.68 13.53
CA PHE A 610 -1.47 3.39 12.88
C PHE A 610 -2.31 4.64 12.74
N GLY A 611 -3.10 4.70 11.67
CA GLY A 611 -4.06 5.77 11.42
C GLY A 611 -3.41 7.11 11.07
N THR A 612 -4.12 8.18 11.35
CA THR A 612 -3.75 9.54 10.96
C THR A 612 -3.85 10.51 12.14
N HIS A 613 -3.34 11.72 11.97
CA HIS A 613 -3.37 12.77 13.00
C HIS A 613 -4.79 13.13 13.43
N SER A 614 -5.74 13.20 12.50
CA SER A 614 -7.17 13.34 12.84
C SER A 614 -8.06 12.80 11.72
N VAL A 615 -9.38 13.00 11.85
CA VAL A 615 -10.35 12.65 10.79
C VAL A 615 -10.30 13.61 9.60
N THR A 616 -9.78 14.83 9.78
CA THR A 616 -9.64 15.86 8.74
C THR A 616 -8.19 15.99 8.25
N ASP A 617 -7.23 15.74 9.14
CA ASP A 617 -5.80 15.70 8.83
C ASP A 617 -5.38 14.25 8.58
N THR A 618 -5.23 13.89 7.31
CA THR A 618 -4.85 12.55 6.86
C THR A 618 -3.35 12.28 6.92
N THR A 619 -2.57 13.14 7.58
CA THR A 619 -1.14 12.89 7.84
C THR A 619 -0.99 11.58 8.60
N PRO A 620 -0.26 10.58 8.07
CA PRO A 620 -0.01 9.32 8.77
C PRO A 620 0.76 9.54 10.07
N VAL A 621 0.42 8.77 11.10
CA VAL A 621 1.16 8.79 12.37
C VAL A 621 2.60 8.34 12.16
N ARG A 622 3.55 9.06 12.75
CA ARG A 622 4.99 8.80 12.71
C ARG A 622 5.51 8.42 14.09
N ALA A 623 6.58 7.63 14.14
CA ALA A 623 7.21 7.24 15.41
C ALA A 623 7.81 8.43 16.20
N THR A 624 8.00 9.57 15.53
CA THR A 624 8.50 10.82 16.11
C THR A 624 7.39 11.74 16.62
N ASP A 625 6.11 11.41 16.38
CA ASP A 625 5.01 12.28 16.79
C ASP A 625 4.84 12.28 18.32
N LEU A 626 4.72 13.47 18.88
CA LEU A 626 4.55 13.69 20.32
C LEU A 626 3.08 13.50 20.73
N PHE A 627 2.82 12.69 21.76
CA PHE A 627 1.48 12.49 22.32
C PHE A 627 1.36 13.16 23.70
N ASP A 628 0.21 13.78 24.01
CA ASP A 628 -0.13 14.18 25.39
C ASP A 628 -0.32 12.90 26.23
N LEU A 629 0.53 12.71 27.22
CA LEU A 629 0.54 11.51 28.04
C LEU A 629 -0.55 11.50 29.12
N ALA A 630 -1.19 12.64 29.39
CA ALA A 630 -2.14 12.80 30.49
C ALA A 630 -1.58 12.21 31.80
N SER A 631 -2.34 11.35 32.49
CA SER A 631 -1.96 10.76 33.78
C SER A 631 -0.70 9.89 33.77
N LEU A 632 -0.17 9.46 32.62
CA LEU A 632 1.16 8.84 32.59
C LEU A 632 2.27 9.80 33.07
N THR A 633 2.04 11.11 33.02
CA THR A 633 2.91 12.13 33.64
C THR A 633 3.21 11.80 35.11
N LYS A 634 2.23 11.25 35.84
CA LYS A 634 2.41 10.88 37.25
C LYS A 634 3.57 9.91 37.44
N THR A 635 3.64 8.87 36.62
CA THR A 635 4.64 7.80 36.70
C THR A 635 5.92 8.11 35.94
N SER A 636 5.85 8.92 34.88
CA SER A 636 6.98 9.20 33.97
C SER A 636 7.68 10.54 34.26
N ALA A 637 7.11 11.37 35.13
CA ALA A 637 7.69 12.63 35.61
C ALA A 637 7.71 12.68 37.15
N THR A 638 6.56 12.90 37.78
CA THR A 638 6.50 13.22 39.22
C THR A 638 7.04 12.10 40.10
N LEU A 639 6.63 10.86 39.85
CA LEU A 639 7.11 9.69 40.57
C LEU A 639 8.62 9.51 40.37
N LEU A 640 9.12 9.69 39.15
CA LEU A 640 10.54 9.58 38.82
C LEU A 640 11.38 10.58 39.62
N ALA A 641 10.89 11.82 39.74
CA ALA A 641 11.51 12.86 40.57
C ALA A 641 11.47 12.51 42.06
N VAL A 642 10.33 12.02 42.57
CA VAL A 642 10.18 11.58 43.96
C VAL A 642 11.10 10.40 44.28
N MET A 643 11.18 9.40 43.40
CA MET A 643 12.10 8.26 43.52
C MET A 643 13.55 8.74 43.59
N LYS A 644 13.94 9.70 42.74
CA LYS A 644 15.30 10.26 42.77
C LYS A 644 15.62 10.98 44.09
N LEU A 645 14.68 11.74 44.63
CA LEU A 645 14.88 12.41 45.92
C LEU A 645 14.95 11.42 47.07
N TYR A 646 14.14 10.37 47.04
CA TYR A 646 14.22 9.27 48.01
C TYR A 646 15.55 8.51 47.89
N ASP A 647 15.99 8.22 46.66
CA ASP A 647 17.28 7.58 46.37
C ASP A 647 18.47 8.40 46.90
N GLN A 648 18.36 9.73 46.87
CA GLN A 648 19.35 10.65 47.43
C GLN A 648 19.23 10.86 48.95
N GLY A 649 18.24 10.24 49.62
CA GLY A 649 17.97 10.45 51.04
C GLY A 649 17.48 11.86 51.39
N ARG A 650 16.93 12.59 50.42
CA ARG A 650 16.47 13.98 50.59
C ARG A 650 15.02 14.07 51.07
N ILE A 651 14.27 12.99 50.93
CA ILE A 651 12.91 12.82 51.44
C ILE A 651 12.75 11.40 51.97
N GLU A 652 11.81 11.22 52.90
CA GLU A 652 11.35 9.92 53.36
C GLU A 652 9.88 9.71 52.95
N LEU A 653 9.47 8.46 52.70
CA LEU A 653 8.06 8.14 52.37
C LEU A 653 7.10 8.52 53.52
N THR A 654 7.59 8.53 54.75
CA THR A 654 6.86 8.92 55.97
C THR A 654 6.85 10.42 56.23
N ASP A 655 7.60 11.23 55.47
CA ASP A 655 7.59 12.67 55.64
C ASP A 655 6.19 13.23 55.44
N ALA A 656 5.77 14.09 56.37
CA ALA A 656 4.58 14.92 56.18
C ALA A 656 4.83 15.94 55.08
N VAL A 657 3.91 16.04 54.12
CA VAL A 657 4.01 16.96 52.96
C VAL A 657 4.11 18.42 53.41
N SER A 658 3.48 18.76 54.53
CA SER A 658 3.52 20.10 55.14
C SER A 658 4.92 20.55 55.60
N LYS A 659 5.86 19.60 55.75
CA LYS A 659 7.29 19.89 55.97
C LYS A 659 7.82 20.77 54.83
N TYR A 660 7.48 20.41 53.59
CA TYR A 660 7.98 21.06 52.37
C TYR A 660 7.01 22.08 51.76
N VAL A 661 5.70 21.94 52.01
CA VAL A 661 4.66 22.81 51.45
C VAL A 661 4.02 23.66 52.56
N PRO A 662 4.48 24.91 52.80
CA PRO A 662 4.07 25.70 53.95
C PRO A 662 2.56 25.97 54.03
N ALA A 663 1.89 26.06 52.87
CA ALA A 663 0.45 26.29 52.77
C ALA A 663 -0.41 25.24 53.51
N LEU A 664 0.13 24.05 53.79
CA LEU A 664 -0.60 22.97 54.46
C LEU A 664 -0.41 22.93 55.98
N ARG A 665 0.59 23.64 56.54
CA ARG A 665 1.00 23.51 57.96
C ARG A 665 -0.13 23.86 58.95
N ALA A 666 -0.94 24.85 58.60
CA ALA A 666 -2.06 25.33 59.42
C ALA A 666 -3.42 24.76 58.98
N THR A 667 -3.44 23.58 58.36
CA THR A 667 -4.67 22.96 57.83
C THR A 667 -4.89 21.55 58.39
N ASN A 668 -6.07 20.97 58.17
CA ASN A 668 -6.35 19.56 58.46
C ASN A 668 -5.52 18.57 57.61
N LYS A 669 -4.78 19.06 56.61
CA LYS A 669 -3.91 18.28 55.71
C LYS A 669 -2.47 18.16 56.21
N LYS A 670 -2.14 18.77 57.36
CA LYS A 670 -0.76 18.88 57.86
C LYS A 670 -0.04 17.53 58.04
N ASN A 671 -0.79 16.45 58.30
CA ASN A 671 -0.27 15.12 58.59
C ASN A 671 -0.31 14.16 57.40
N ILE A 672 -0.66 14.64 56.19
CA ILE A 672 -0.64 13.79 54.98
C ILE A 672 0.82 13.48 54.64
N THR A 673 1.14 12.20 54.48
CA THR A 673 2.49 11.74 54.14
C THR A 673 2.71 11.59 52.64
N ILE A 674 3.97 11.59 52.20
CA ILE A 674 4.34 11.30 50.80
C ILE A 674 3.82 9.93 50.37
N ARG A 675 3.93 8.91 51.23
CA ARG A 675 3.39 7.56 50.99
C ARG A 675 1.88 7.57 50.73
N GLU A 676 1.12 8.31 51.54
CA GLU A 676 -0.34 8.40 51.38
C GLU A 676 -0.74 9.11 50.09
N LEU A 677 0.05 10.08 49.61
CA LEU A 677 -0.16 10.69 48.29
C LEU A 677 0.10 9.69 47.16
N LEU A 678 1.21 8.96 47.22
CA LEU A 678 1.61 7.97 46.22
C LEU A 678 0.63 6.78 46.13
N LEU A 679 0.05 6.36 47.25
CA LEU A 679 -0.95 5.28 47.31
C LEU A 679 -2.37 5.75 47.01
N HIS A 680 -2.60 7.06 46.85
CA HIS A 680 -3.94 7.66 46.74
C HIS A 680 -4.84 7.38 47.97
N GLU A 681 -4.27 7.42 49.18
CA GLU A 681 -4.94 7.07 50.45
C GLU A 681 -5.06 8.24 51.43
N SER A 682 -4.71 9.44 50.98
CA SER A 682 -4.63 10.65 51.81
C SER A 682 -5.99 11.19 52.29
N GLY A 683 -7.10 10.79 51.67
CA GLY A 683 -8.43 11.39 51.90
C GLY A 683 -8.66 12.69 51.13
N LEU A 684 -7.71 13.13 50.30
CA LEU A 684 -7.90 14.30 49.43
C LEU A 684 -9.02 14.08 48.42
N VAL A 685 -9.70 15.16 48.05
CA VAL A 685 -10.68 15.16 46.95
C VAL A 685 -10.01 14.70 45.64
N PRO A 686 -10.75 14.02 44.75
CA PRO A 686 -10.19 13.48 43.52
C PRO A 686 -9.67 14.58 42.58
N TYR A 687 -10.42 15.67 42.44
CA TYR A 687 -10.08 16.81 41.60
C TYR A 687 -10.71 18.11 42.13
N ILE A 688 -10.17 19.26 41.73
CA ILE A 688 -10.73 20.60 41.99
C ILE A 688 -10.86 21.30 40.63
N ARG A 689 -12.03 21.90 40.36
CA ARG A 689 -12.31 22.66 39.12
C ARG A 689 -11.71 24.06 39.18
N PHE A 690 -10.38 24.16 39.23
CA PHE A 690 -9.69 25.43 39.41
C PHE A 690 -10.10 26.49 38.38
N TYR A 691 -10.35 26.08 37.14
CA TYR A 691 -10.77 26.99 36.08
C TYR A 691 -12.03 27.81 36.42
N ARG A 692 -12.92 27.33 37.32
CA ARG A 692 -14.09 28.10 37.75
C ARG A 692 -13.69 29.39 38.46
N ASP A 693 -12.57 29.40 39.16
CA ASP A 693 -12.05 30.61 39.81
C ASP A 693 -11.58 31.66 38.79
N ALA A 694 -11.34 31.25 37.55
CA ALA A 694 -10.96 32.12 36.45
C ALA A 694 -12.14 32.64 35.61
N ILE A 695 -13.32 32.02 35.73
CA ILE A 695 -14.52 32.41 34.99
C ILE A 695 -15.24 33.55 35.71
N ASP A 696 -15.70 34.55 34.96
CA ASP A 696 -16.58 35.59 35.46
C ASP A 696 -18.00 35.03 35.57
N GLU A 697 -18.46 34.76 36.80
CA GLU A 697 -19.77 34.15 37.06
C GLU A 697 -20.94 35.00 36.53
N TYR A 698 -20.77 36.33 36.44
CA TYR A 698 -21.79 37.24 35.91
C TYR A 698 -21.89 37.23 34.38
N SER A 699 -20.95 36.54 33.71
CA SER A 699 -20.94 36.40 32.25
C SER A 699 -21.61 35.12 31.75
N VAL A 700 -22.04 34.24 32.65
CA VAL A 700 -22.64 32.94 32.33
C VAL A 700 -24.15 33.09 32.22
N THR A 701 -24.72 32.69 31.08
CA THR A 701 -26.18 32.66 30.90
C THR A 701 -26.77 31.36 31.47
N GLY A 702 -27.31 31.42 32.70
CA GLY A 702 -27.90 30.26 33.39
C GLY A 702 -26.91 29.48 34.27
N PRO A 703 -27.13 28.19 34.56
CA PRO A 703 -26.13 27.37 35.25
C PRO A 703 -24.88 27.24 34.38
N PHE A 704 -23.70 26.97 34.95
CA PHE A 704 -22.51 26.77 34.11
C PHE A 704 -22.58 25.49 33.25
N THR A 705 -23.30 24.47 33.74
CA THR A 705 -23.49 23.20 33.04
C THR A 705 -24.91 22.69 33.23
N GLN A 706 -25.44 21.99 32.23
CA GLN A 706 -26.74 21.33 32.31
C GLN A 706 -26.81 20.02 31.51
N GLY A 707 -27.92 19.30 31.63
CA GLY A 707 -28.11 17.95 31.08
C GLY A 707 -28.62 17.88 29.63
N PHE A 708 -28.95 19.01 29.03
CA PHE A 708 -29.54 19.10 27.69
C PHE A 708 -28.93 20.26 26.90
N VAL A 709 -29.06 20.19 25.58
CA VAL A 709 -28.53 21.22 24.67
C VAL A 709 -29.54 22.35 24.52
N ASP A 710 -29.06 23.59 24.61
CA ASP A 710 -29.78 24.80 24.21
C ASP A 710 -28.84 25.80 23.50
N GLU A 711 -29.31 27.03 23.28
CA GLU A 711 -28.53 28.10 22.64
C GLU A 711 -27.18 28.35 23.35
N TRP A 712 -27.14 28.27 24.69
CA TRP A 712 -25.98 28.62 25.50
C TRP A 712 -25.12 27.40 25.86
N HIS A 713 -25.73 26.22 25.98
CA HIS A 713 -25.13 24.97 26.45
C HIS A 713 -25.04 23.92 25.34
N HIS A 714 -24.25 24.20 24.31
CA HIS A 714 -24.09 23.29 23.17
C HIS A 714 -22.72 22.59 23.13
N THR A 715 -21.76 22.97 23.98
CA THR A 715 -20.44 22.30 24.03
C THR A 715 -20.41 21.22 25.10
N ARG A 716 -20.13 19.99 24.68
CA ARG A 716 -20.14 18.82 25.56
C ARG A 716 -18.96 18.82 26.53
N MET A 717 -19.27 18.70 27.82
CA MET A 717 -18.33 18.65 28.96
C MET A 717 -18.47 17.34 29.77
N GLY A 718 -19.31 16.42 29.33
CA GLY A 718 -19.51 15.10 29.93
C GLY A 718 -20.42 14.23 29.08
N GLU A 719 -20.63 12.98 29.48
CA GLU A 719 -21.48 12.05 28.73
C GLU A 719 -22.89 12.61 28.50
N TYR A 720 -23.45 13.28 29.50
CA TYR A 720 -24.75 13.94 29.43
C TYR A 720 -24.67 15.36 30.02
N THR A 721 -23.52 16.03 29.89
CA THR A 721 -23.28 17.35 30.49
C THR A 721 -22.79 18.31 29.42
N TYR A 722 -23.44 19.46 29.30
CA TYR A 722 -23.10 20.52 28.35
C TYR A 722 -22.76 21.79 29.10
N ALA A 723 -21.64 22.41 28.75
CA ALA A 723 -21.16 23.65 29.36
C ALA A 723 -21.69 24.86 28.59
N CYS A 724 -21.92 25.94 29.33
CA CYS A 724 -22.22 27.26 28.78
C CYS A 724 -21.00 27.75 27.99
N SER A 725 -21.16 28.14 26.73
CA SER A 725 -20.04 28.47 25.81
C SER A 725 -19.71 29.96 25.72
N ASP A 726 -20.57 30.84 26.24
CA ASP A 726 -20.45 32.31 26.13
C ASP A 726 -19.70 32.99 27.28
N PHE A 727 -19.25 32.22 28.28
CA PHE A 727 -18.58 32.77 29.46
C PHE A 727 -17.33 33.59 29.12
N LYS A 728 -17.03 34.55 29.98
CA LYS A 728 -15.82 35.38 29.95
C LYS A 728 -14.89 34.98 31.09
N PHE A 729 -13.59 35.08 30.85
CA PHE A 729 -12.62 35.02 31.95
C PHE A 729 -12.66 36.34 32.74
N LYS A 730 -12.39 36.27 34.04
CA LYS A 730 -12.32 37.45 34.91
C LYS A 730 -11.36 38.49 34.33
N LYS A 731 -11.79 39.76 34.35
CA LYS A 731 -11.04 40.88 33.78
C LYS A 731 -9.61 40.93 34.34
N GLY A 732 -8.63 41.00 33.45
CA GLY A 732 -7.21 41.10 33.81
C GLY A 732 -6.56 39.78 34.27
N LEU A 733 -7.26 38.65 34.19
CA LEU A 733 -6.71 37.35 34.55
C LEU A 733 -6.15 36.58 33.34
N VAL A 734 -6.72 36.80 32.15
CA VAL A 734 -6.28 36.18 30.89
C VAL A 734 -5.95 37.27 29.87
N SER A 735 -4.86 37.08 29.15
CA SER A 735 -4.34 37.96 28.09
C SER A 735 -4.21 37.22 26.77
N ALA A 736 -4.43 37.92 25.65
CA ALA A 736 -4.22 37.41 24.31
C ALA A 736 -2.72 37.15 24.00
N THR A 737 -1.83 37.87 24.69
CA THR A 737 -0.38 37.80 24.48
C THR A 737 0.35 37.61 25.80
N LYS A 738 1.57 37.06 25.72
CA LYS A 738 2.47 36.90 26.86
C LYS A 738 2.86 38.27 27.40
N THR A 739 2.75 38.45 28.71
CA THR A 739 3.21 39.66 29.42
C THR A 739 3.99 39.27 30.68
N SER A 740 4.58 40.23 31.39
CA SER A 740 5.29 39.98 32.65
C SER A 740 4.40 39.45 33.78
N GLY A 741 3.09 39.71 33.70
CA GLY A 741 2.06 39.15 34.59
C GLY A 741 1.44 37.86 34.06
N HIS A 742 1.19 37.77 32.76
CA HIS A 742 0.52 36.65 32.10
C HIS A 742 1.55 35.74 31.41
N THR A 743 2.06 34.78 32.15
CA THR A 743 3.15 33.90 31.67
C THR A 743 2.73 32.44 31.53
N LEU A 744 1.53 32.06 31.98
CA LEU A 744 1.04 30.68 31.94
C LEU A 744 0.21 30.48 30.67
N GLN A 745 0.82 29.93 29.63
CA GLN A 745 0.11 29.65 28.39
C GLN A 745 -0.79 28.42 28.57
N ILE A 746 -2.09 28.58 28.30
CA ILE A 746 -3.07 27.48 28.44
C ILE A 746 -3.60 26.98 27.09
N ALA A 747 -3.53 27.81 26.05
CA ALA A 747 -3.77 27.48 24.64
C ALA A 747 -3.27 28.65 23.74
N ASP A 748 -3.50 28.58 22.42
CA ASP A 748 -3.17 29.71 21.54
C ASP A 748 -3.99 30.94 21.93
N GLY A 749 -3.30 32.08 22.02
CA GLY A 749 -3.93 33.35 22.40
C GLY A 749 -4.50 33.38 23.82
N LEU A 750 -4.16 32.43 24.71
CA LEU A 750 -4.65 32.39 26.09
C LEU A 750 -3.49 32.28 27.08
N TRP A 751 -3.15 33.41 27.70
CA TRP A 751 -2.12 33.54 28.72
C TRP A 751 -2.71 33.92 30.07
N LEU A 752 -2.61 33.05 31.06
CA LEU A 752 -3.14 33.23 32.41
C LEU A 752 -2.13 33.94 33.33
N ASP A 753 -2.63 34.79 34.24
CA ASP A 753 -1.82 35.47 35.25
C ASP A 753 -1.08 34.46 36.15
N LYS A 754 0.22 34.66 36.34
CA LYS A 754 1.08 33.77 37.13
C LYS A 754 0.66 33.62 38.60
N LYS A 755 -0.05 34.61 39.17
CA LYS A 755 -0.57 34.58 40.54
C LYS A 755 -1.66 33.52 40.72
N PHE A 756 -2.24 33.00 39.62
CA PHE A 756 -3.27 31.97 39.70
C PHE A 756 -2.78 30.68 40.38
N LYS A 757 -1.49 30.34 40.25
CA LYS A 757 -0.88 29.21 40.98
C LYS A 757 -1.06 29.32 42.50
N ALA A 758 -0.89 30.52 43.05
CA ALA A 758 -1.08 30.74 44.49
C ALA A 758 -2.56 30.57 44.90
N ALA A 759 -3.50 30.98 44.03
CA ALA A 759 -4.92 30.74 44.24
C ALA A 759 -5.26 29.24 44.23
N MET A 760 -4.70 28.47 43.28
CA MET A 760 -4.85 27.01 43.24
C MET A 760 -4.34 26.35 44.54
N MET A 761 -3.16 26.75 45.01
CA MET A 761 -2.61 26.25 46.28
C MET A 761 -3.49 26.60 47.49
N LYS A 762 -4.11 27.78 47.49
CA LYS A 762 -5.09 28.16 48.51
C LYS A 762 -6.34 27.27 48.45
N SER A 763 -6.88 27.01 47.27
CA SER A 763 -8.03 26.11 47.09
C SER A 763 -7.72 24.68 47.53
N ILE A 764 -6.51 24.18 47.27
CA ILE A 764 -6.05 22.88 47.80
C ILE A 764 -5.98 22.91 49.32
N ALA A 765 -5.39 23.95 49.92
CA ALA A 765 -5.29 24.06 51.38
C ALA A 765 -6.67 24.09 52.06
N GLN A 766 -7.66 24.73 51.41
CA GLN A 766 -9.03 24.91 51.92
C GLN A 766 -10.00 23.79 51.56
N SER A 767 -9.63 22.86 50.66
CA SER A 767 -10.53 21.79 50.22
C SER A 767 -10.97 20.88 51.37
N GLU A 768 -12.07 20.17 51.18
CA GLU A 768 -12.45 19.11 52.10
C GLU A 768 -11.39 18.00 52.18
N LEU A 769 -11.37 17.29 53.30
CA LEU A 769 -10.53 16.13 53.54
C LEU A 769 -11.41 15.02 54.13
N ASP A 770 -11.52 13.92 53.41
CA ASP A 770 -12.25 12.72 53.84
C ASP A 770 -11.37 11.83 54.74
N ARG A 771 -11.94 10.75 55.25
CA ARG A 771 -11.19 9.67 55.92
C ARG A 771 -10.18 9.05 54.97
N LYS A 772 -9.09 8.49 55.53
CA LYS A 772 -8.06 7.77 54.77
C LYS A 772 -8.65 6.50 54.14
N ARG A 773 -8.89 6.57 52.84
CA ARG A 773 -9.35 5.48 51.96
C ARG A 773 -8.81 5.72 50.56
N PHE A 774 -8.83 4.71 49.72
CA PHE A 774 -8.45 4.86 48.32
C PHE A 774 -9.40 5.83 47.58
N VAL A 775 -8.85 6.94 47.10
CA VAL A 775 -9.49 7.92 46.21
C VAL A 775 -8.44 8.38 45.21
N TYR A 776 -8.62 8.04 43.93
CA TYR A 776 -7.74 8.52 42.86
C TYR A 776 -7.77 10.05 42.83
N SER A 777 -6.65 10.69 43.18
CA SER A 777 -6.57 12.14 43.41
C SER A 777 -5.40 12.77 42.67
N ASP A 778 -5.73 13.67 41.73
CA ASP A 778 -4.75 14.48 41.00
C ASP A 778 -4.09 15.51 41.92
N ILE A 779 -4.81 15.99 42.93
CA ILE A 779 -4.32 16.95 43.92
C ILE A 779 -3.09 16.41 44.65
N GLY A 780 -3.06 15.11 44.95
CA GLY A 780 -1.90 14.48 45.57
C GLY A 780 -0.63 14.62 44.72
N PHE A 781 -0.74 14.44 43.40
CA PHE A 781 0.41 14.56 42.51
C PHE A 781 0.83 16.01 42.27
N ILE A 782 -0.11 16.97 42.30
CA ILE A 782 0.21 18.40 42.32
C ILE A 782 1.01 18.74 43.60
N LEU A 783 0.62 18.21 44.75
CA LEU A 783 1.36 18.40 46.00
C LEU A 783 2.76 17.75 45.98
N LEU A 784 2.90 16.56 45.37
CA LEU A 784 4.20 15.91 45.19
C LEU A 784 5.13 16.75 44.30
N GLN A 785 4.61 17.38 43.24
CA GLN A 785 5.38 18.38 42.49
C GLN A 785 5.87 19.50 43.41
N GLN A 786 5.00 20.07 44.26
CA GLN A 786 5.41 21.14 45.18
C GLN A 786 6.51 20.69 46.16
N VAL A 787 6.48 19.43 46.61
CA VAL A 787 7.57 18.84 47.41
C VAL A 787 8.86 18.80 46.60
N VAL A 788 8.83 18.29 45.36
CA VAL A 788 10.01 18.22 44.49
C VAL A 788 10.61 19.62 44.27
N GLU A 789 9.78 20.60 43.92
CA GLU A 789 10.22 21.96 43.64
C GLU A 789 10.79 22.64 44.89
N ALA A 790 10.17 22.44 46.06
CA ALA A 790 10.66 22.97 47.33
C ALA A 790 11.99 22.36 47.76
N VAL A 791 12.17 21.05 47.58
CA VAL A 791 13.40 20.34 47.96
C VAL A 791 14.55 20.69 47.02
N THR A 792 14.28 20.88 45.73
CA THR A 792 15.31 21.04 44.69
C THR A 792 15.62 22.49 44.33
N GLY A 793 14.68 23.42 44.57
CA GLY A 793 14.76 24.79 44.08
C GLY A 793 14.61 24.91 42.55
N LYS A 794 14.25 23.83 41.85
CA LYS A 794 14.02 23.78 40.40
C LYS A 794 12.55 23.48 40.13
N THR A 795 12.01 23.94 39.01
CA THR A 795 10.72 23.47 38.52
C THR A 795 10.78 21.98 38.16
N LEU A 796 9.65 21.28 38.22
CA LEU A 796 9.61 19.82 37.98
C LEU A 796 10.24 19.42 36.63
N ASP A 797 9.89 20.13 35.56
CA ASP A 797 10.43 19.94 34.21
C ASP A 797 11.95 20.14 34.15
N ALA A 798 12.46 21.22 34.75
CA ALA A 798 13.90 21.51 34.78
C ALA A 798 14.68 20.46 35.59
N TYR A 799 14.11 19.98 36.69
CA TYR A 799 14.73 18.92 37.49
C TYR A 799 14.82 17.60 36.71
N LEU A 800 13.72 17.17 36.10
CA LEU A 800 13.66 15.94 35.30
C LEU A 800 14.60 15.98 34.09
N VAL A 801 14.69 17.12 33.41
CA VAL A 801 15.65 17.32 32.32
C VAL A 801 17.08 17.12 32.82
N SER A 802 17.42 17.65 34.00
CA SER A 802 18.79 17.53 34.53
C SER A 802 19.15 16.14 35.05
N GLU A 803 18.20 15.42 35.65
CA GLU A 803 18.48 14.13 36.30
C GLU A 803 18.24 12.91 35.40
N PHE A 804 17.25 13.00 34.48
CA PHE A 804 16.82 11.87 33.66
C PHE A 804 16.85 12.17 32.17
N TYR A 805 16.05 13.12 31.68
CA TYR A 805 15.75 13.20 30.24
C TYR A 805 17.00 13.51 29.41
N ARG A 806 17.78 14.55 29.76
CA ARG A 806 19.05 14.82 29.07
C ARG A 806 20.09 13.72 29.32
N PRO A 807 20.33 13.26 30.57
CA PRO A 807 21.23 12.14 30.84
C PRO A 807 20.95 10.83 30.09
N MET A 808 19.68 10.55 29.75
CA MET A 808 19.21 9.39 29.00
C MET A 808 19.10 9.63 27.48
N GLY A 809 19.36 10.85 27.00
CA GLY A 809 19.22 11.22 25.60
C GLY A 809 17.77 11.24 25.10
N LEU A 810 16.82 11.61 25.97
CA LEU A 810 15.40 11.77 25.62
C LEU A 810 15.18 13.21 25.12
N GLU A 811 14.91 13.36 23.83
CA GLU A 811 14.74 14.66 23.19
C GLU A 811 13.27 15.08 23.04
N HIS A 812 12.40 14.09 22.89
CA HIS A 812 10.96 14.22 22.67
C HIS A 812 10.15 14.06 23.97
N THR A 813 10.78 13.79 25.10
CA THR A 813 10.11 13.71 26.40
C THR A 813 10.22 15.03 27.14
N LEU A 814 9.15 15.82 27.10
CA LEU A 814 9.15 17.18 27.63
C LEU A 814 7.76 17.71 28.00
N PHE A 815 7.73 18.69 28.88
CA PHE A 815 6.57 19.55 29.07
C PHE A 815 6.59 20.69 28.05
N GLN A 816 5.42 21.26 27.72
CA GLN A 816 5.28 22.40 26.81
C GLN A 816 6.00 22.19 25.45
N PRO A 817 5.62 21.17 24.67
CA PRO A 817 6.36 20.75 23.46
C PRO A 817 6.51 21.86 22.40
N LEU A 818 5.55 22.80 22.34
CA LEU A 818 5.56 23.92 21.39
C LEU A 818 6.70 24.92 21.58
N ASN A 819 7.43 24.86 22.69
CA ASN A 819 8.66 25.63 22.86
C ASN A 819 9.82 25.11 21.98
N ARG A 820 9.71 23.87 21.46
CA ARG A 820 10.77 23.22 20.67
C ARG A 820 10.28 22.64 19.34
N TYR A 821 9.04 22.16 19.29
CA TYR A 821 8.47 21.44 18.15
C TYR A 821 7.32 22.22 17.51
N LYS A 822 7.06 21.96 16.23
CA LYS A 822 5.91 22.55 15.53
C LYS A 822 4.67 21.69 15.80
N LYS A 823 3.48 22.27 15.64
CA LYS A 823 2.21 21.51 15.73
C LYS A 823 2.16 20.31 14.80
N ALA A 824 2.80 20.42 13.62
CA ALA A 824 2.88 19.32 12.67
C ALA A 824 3.63 18.09 13.22
N ASP A 825 4.46 18.23 14.27
CA ASP A 825 5.24 17.15 14.92
C ASP A 825 4.53 16.58 16.16
N ILE A 826 3.31 17.04 16.44
CA ILE A 826 2.57 16.73 17.67
C ILE A 826 1.18 16.22 17.28
N MET A 827 0.78 15.10 17.88
CA MET A 827 -0.56 14.58 17.68
C MET A 827 -1.62 15.56 18.22
N PRO A 828 -2.69 15.84 17.46
CA PRO A 828 -3.82 16.62 17.96
C PRO A 828 -4.31 16.03 19.29
N THR A 829 -4.36 16.86 20.32
CA THR A 829 -4.58 16.43 21.71
C THR A 829 -6.05 16.25 22.03
N ALA A 830 -6.90 17.21 21.61
CA ALA A 830 -8.35 17.13 21.75
C ALA A 830 -9.05 18.05 20.73
N ALA A 831 -10.23 17.67 20.29
CA ALA A 831 -11.08 18.51 19.44
C ALA A 831 -12.11 19.27 20.27
N ASN A 832 -12.38 20.52 19.88
CA ASN A 832 -13.40 21.40 20.45
C ASN A 832 -13.37 21.47 21.99
N ASP A 833 -12.24 21.85 22.57
CA ASP A 833 -12.13 21.96 24.03
C ASP A 833 -13.09 23.04 24.56
N TYR A 834 -13.95 22.66 25.50
CA TYR A 834 -15.01 23.53 26.00
C TYR A 834 -14.49 24.77 26.75
N LEU A 835 -13.33 24.68 27.39
CA LEU A 835 -12.80 25.73 28.25
C LEU A 835 -11.95 26.74 27.45
N ARG A 836 -11.17 26.24 26.50
CA ARG A 836 -10.24 27.01 25.66
C ARG A 836 -10.84 27.37 24.29
N ARG A 837 -12.02 26.82 23.97
CA ARG A 837 -12.84 27.11 22.78
C ARG A 837 -12.09 26.96 21.46
N GLN A 838 -11.26 25.92 21.37
CA GLN A 838 -10.43 25.61 20.21
C GLN A 838 -10.01 24.14 20.23
N ASP A 839 -9.53 23.66 19.08
CA ASP A 839 -8.81 22.39 19.03
C ASP A 839 -7.44 22.54 19.70
N LEU A 840 -7.07 21.55 20.52
CA LEU A 840 -5.81 21.55 21.24
C LEU A 840 -4.79 20.68 20.49
N CYS A 841 -3.61 21.24 20.23
CA CYS A 841 -2.44 20.52 19.74
C CYS A 841 -1.19 21.12 20.39
N GLY A 842 -0.42 20.29 21.11
CA GLY A 842 0.76 20.73 21.87
C GLY A 842 0.46 21.41 23.21
N TYR A 843 -0.79 21.40 23.65
CA TYR A 843 -1.24 21.88 24.96
C TYR A 843 -1.87 20.72 25.73
N VAL A 844 -1.59 20.65 27.04
CA VAL A 844 -2.15 19.61 27.90
C VAL A 844 -3.67 19.72 27.95
N TYR A 845 -4.36 18.58 27.83
CA TYR A 845 -5.82 18.54 27.94
C TYR A 845 -6.30 18.82 29.37
N ASP A 846 -5.64 18.20 30.36
CA ASP A 846 -5.97 18.33 31.79
C ASP A 846 -6.01 19.80 32.22
N GLU A 847 -7.15 20.21 32.77
CA GLU A 847 -7.43 21.61 33.08
C GLU A 847 -6.57 22.13 34.24
N ALA A 848 -6.35 21.30 35.26
CA ALA A 848 -5.52 21.70 36.40
C ALA A 848 -4.07 21.90 35.94
N ALA A 849 -3.56 21.00 35.09
CA ALA A 849 -2.23 21.13 34.52
C ALA A 849 -2.12 22.33 33.57
N ALA A 850 -3.12 22.56 32.72
CA ALA A 850 -3.16 23.74 31.86
C ALA A 850 -3.08 25.03 32.71
N PHE A 851 -3.85 25.13 33.78
CA PHE A 851 -3.89 26.31 34.65
C PHE A 851 -2.65 26.46 35.56
N MET A 852 -1.81 25.42 35.65
CA MET A 852 -0.43 25.49 36.16
C MET A 852 0.58 25.95 35.10
N GLY A 853 0.13 26.30 33.89
CA GLY A 853 0.95 26.65 32.74
C GLY A 853 1.50 25.45 31.99
N GLY A 854 0.89 24.28 32.09
CA GLY A 854 1.30 23.07 31.36
C GLY A 854 2.38 22.22 32.02
N VAL A 855 2.97 22.67 33.14
CA VAL A 855 3.92 21.88 33.96
C VAL A 855 3.25 21.53 35.28
N SER A 856 2.72 20.31 35.38
CA SER A 856 2.01 19.86 36.56
C SER A 856 2.32 18.42 36.93
N GLY A 857 2.25 18.11 38.23
CA GLY A 857 2.59 16.78 38.72
C GLY A 857 1.60 15.69 38.29
N ASN A 858 0.35 16.06 37.99
CA ASN A 858 -0.70 15.14 37.59
C ASN A 858 -0.76 14.86 36.07
N ALA A 859 -0.34 15.82 35.23
CA ALA A 859 -0.45 15.78 33.76
C ALA A 859 0.45 16.86 33.09
N GLY A 860 0.66 16.76 31.78
CA GLY A 860 1.34 17.79 30.96
C GLY A 860 2.63 17.35 30.27
N LEU A 861 3.08 16.13 30.52
CA LEU A 861 4.22 15.55 29.79
C LEU A 861 3.79 15.08 28.40
N PHE A 862 4.61 15.36 27.40
CA PHE A 862 4.51 14.83 26.05
C PHE A 862 5.70 13.91 25.78
N SER A 863 5.50 12.85 25.00
CA SER A 863 6.57 11.92 24.60
C SER A 863 6.20 11.11 23.36
N THR A 864 7.18 10.40 22.80
CA THR A 864 7.00 9.32 21.82
C THR A 864 6.94 7.97 22.53
N ALA A 865 6.44 6.92 21.88
CA ALA A 865 6.38 5.60 22.52
C ALA A 865 7.79 5.07 22.85
N GLN A 866 8.77 5.32 21.97
CA GLN A 866 10.15 4.84 22.11
C GLN A 866 10.87 5.45 23.32
N GLU A 867 10.78 6.77 23.51
CA GLU A 867 11.44 7.42 24.66
C GLU A 867 10.75 7.10 25.97
N LEU A 868 9.42 7.00 25.96
CA LEU A 868 8.67 6.51 27.12
C LEU A 868 9.08 5.07 27.46
N GLY A 869 9.23 4.21 26.45
CA GLY A 869 9.75 2.85 26.58
C GLY A 869 11.10 2.79 27.30
N LYS A 870 12.03 3.70 26.99
CA LYS A 870 13.34 3.79 27.68
C LYS A 870 13.20 4.12 29.17
N ILE A 871 12.28 5.00 29.56
CA ILE A 871 12.02 5.31 30.97
C ILE A 871 11.57 4.05 31.72
N TYR A 872 10.60 3.33 31.16
CA TYR A 872 10.08 2.13 31.78
C TYR A 872 11.06 0.96 31.75
N GLN A 873 11.88 0.83 30.68
CA GLN A 873 12.96 -0.15 30.63
C GLN A 873 14.04 0.13 31.68
N MET A 874 14.37 1.41 31.93
CA MET A 874 15.31 1.78 32.99
C MET A 874 14.80 1.37 34.38
N ILE A 875 13.49 1.50 34.63
CA ILE A 875 12.88 1.05 35.89
C ILE A 875 12.85 -0.49 35.97
N LEU A 876 12.53 -1.17 34.87
CA LEU A 876 12.55 -2.64 34.76
C LEU A 876 13.96 -3.20 35.04
N ASN A 877 14.98 -2.55 34.52
CA ASN A 877 16.40 -2.86 34.73
C ASN A 877 16.93 -2.35 36.09
N GLU A 878 16.06 -2.19 37.08
CA GLU A 878 16.40 -1.79 38.44
C GLU A 878 17.27 -0.52 38.52
N GLY A 879 16.93 0.48 37.71
CA GLY A 879 17.53 1.81 37.75
C GLY A 879 18.70 2.00 36.78
N GLU A 880 18.97 1.06 35.88
CA GLU A 880 20.08 1.11 34.92
C GLU A 880 19.59 1.08 33.46
N LEU A 881 20.19 1.89 32.60
CA LEU A 881 19.96 1.83 31.16
C LEU A 881 21.28 2.09 30.43
N ASP A 882 21.61 1.27 29.43
CA ASP A 882 22.82 1.38 28.62
C ASP A 882 24.13 1.51 29.44
N GLY A 883 24.24 0.71 30.51
CA GLY A 883 25.39 0.70 31.42
C GLY A 883 25.50 1.91 32.36
N LYS A 884 24.50 2.79 32.38
CA LYS A 884 24.44 3.96 33.26
C LYS A 884 23.34 3.82 34.30
N ARG A 885 23.70 4.07 35.56
CA ARG A 885 22.80 4.01 36.70
C ARG A 885 22.15 5.37 37.01
N TYR A 886 20.83 5.38 37.08
CA TYR A 886 20.00 6.55 37.38
C TYR A 886 19.40 6.46 38.79
N LEU A 887 19.08 5.25 39.24
CA LEU A 887 18.51 4.94 40.56
C LEU A 887 19.18 3.68 41.14
N ARG A 888 19.22 3.54 42.47
CA ARG A 888 19.68 2.30 43.10
C ARG A 888 18.65 1.18 42.93
N PRO A 889 19.07 -0.09 42.79
CA PRO A 889 18.16 -1.23 42.64
C PRO A 889 17.14 -1.31 43.78
N GLU A 890 17.56 -1.01 45.02
CA GLU A 890 16.70 -1.05 46.21
C GLU A 890 15.57 -0.03 46.11
N THR A 891 15.86 1.17 45.60
CA THR A 891 14.85 2.20 45.36
C THR A 891 13.84 1.71 44.33
N CYS A 892 14.29 1.17 43.20
CA CYS A 892 13.38 0.63 42.20
C CYS A 892 12.50 -0.48 42.77
N ARG A 893 13.09 -1.47 43.46
CA ARG A 893 12.35 -2.59 44.07
C ARG A 893 11.28 -2.13 45.05
N ILE A 894 11.58 -1.17 45.93
CA ILE A 894 10.58 -0.63 46.87
C ILE A 894 9.38 -0.06 46.09
N PHE A 895 9.61 0.79 45.09
CA PHE A 895 8.52 1.45 44.38
C PHE A 895 7.74 0.53 43.43
N THR A 896 8.37 -0.52 42.89
CA THR A 896 7.71 -1.45 41.96
C THR A 896 7.03 -2.62 42.65
N THR A 897 7.43 -3.01 43.87
CA THR A 897 6.86 -4.17 44.58
C THR A 897 5.87 -3.81 45.69
N GLU A 898 6.03 -2.65 46.34
CA GLU A 898 5.12 -2.22 47.40
C GLU A 898 3.67 -2.10 46.91
N LYS A 899 2.73 -2.56 47.76
CA LYS A 899 1.30 -2.58 47.47
C LYS A 899 0.50 -2.03 48.64
N SER A 900 -0.55 -1.30 48.31
CA SER A 900 -1.58 -0.90 49.25
C SER A 900 -2.25 -2.12 49.91
N ALA A 901 -2.51 -2.03 51.21
CA ALA A 901 -3.28 -3.05 51.94
C ALA A 901 -4.79 -2.99 51.62
N VAL A 902 -5.29 -1.84 51.13
CA VAL A 902 -6.72 -1.56 50.96
C VAL A 902 -7.14 -1.34 49.50
N SER A 903 -6.19 -1.30 48.57
CA SER A 903 -6.44 -1.14 47.13
C SER A 903 -5.45 -1.93 46.27
N HIS A 904 -5.62 -1.88 44.94
CA HIS A 904 -4.66 -2.47 44.01
C HIS A 904 -3.42 -1.60 43.77
N ARG A 905 -3.38 -0.35 44.26
CA ARG A 905 -2.30 0.61 43.96
C ARG A 905 -0.95 0.22 44.56
N GLY A 906 0.12 0.58 43.87
CA GLY A 906 1.49 0.62 44.40
C GLY A 906 1.92 2.07 44.67
N LEU A 907 3.20 2.28 45.01
CA LEU A 907 3.76 3.61 45.22
C LEU A 907 3.81 4.40 43.90
N GLY A 908 2.77 5.19 43.64
CA GLY A 908 2.60 5.97 42.42
C GLY A 908 2.16 5.18 41.19
N TYR A 909 2.43 3.88 41.15
CA TYR A 909 1.99 2.98 40.08
C TYR A 909 0.59 2.40 40.30
N ASP A 910 -0.06 2.12 39.19
CA ASP A 910 -1.19 1.20 39.10
C ASP A 910 -0.70 -0.24 39.02
N LYS A 911 -1.53 -1.20 39.46
CA LYS A 911 -1.23 -2.65 39.38
C LYS A 911 -2.50 -3.45 39.07
N PRO A 912 -2.40 -4.69 38.54
CA PRO A 912 -3.56 -5.51 38.23
C PRO A 912 -4.53 -5.67 39.40
N ASN A 913 -5.81 -5.41 39.14
CA ASN A 913 -6.87 -5.58 40.12
C ASN A 913 -7.43 -7.01 40.07
N LEU A 914 -6.75 -7.94 40.74
CA LEU A 914 -7.13 -9.35 40.76
C LEU A 914 -8.45 -9.63 41.52
N LYS A 915 -8.90 -8.71 42.38
CA LYS A 915 -10.13 -8.85 43.16
C LYS A 915 -11.38 -8.45 42.37
N ASP A 916 -11.22 -7.55 41.39
CA ASP A 916 -12.30 -7.12 40.50
C ASP A 916 -11.81 -7.10 39.05
N PRO A 917 -11.94 -8.23 38.32
CA PRO A 917 -11.54 -8.33 36.93
C PRO A 917 -12.28 -7.35 36.00
N LYS A 918 -13.46 -6.84 36.39
CA LYS A 918 -14.21 -5.87 35.56
C LYS A 918 -13.60 -4.47 35.63
N ALA A 919 -13.03 -4.12 36.78
CA ALA A 919 -12.31 -2.86 37.00
C ALA A 919 -10.79 -2.97 36.73
N ASN A 920 -10.31 -4.07 36.16
CA ASN A 920 -8.88 -4.26 35.89
C ASN A 920 -8.42 -3.46 34.66
N ALA A 921 -7.38 -2.65 34.84
CA ALA A 921 -6.77 -1.86 33.77
C ALA A 921 -5.83 -2.69 32.88
N CYS A 922 -5.42 -3.88 33.35
CA CYS A 922 -4.62 -4.84 32.60
C CYS A 922 -5.46 -5.97 31.99
N ALA A 923 -4.87 -6.70 31.05
CA ALA A 923 -5.36 -7.97 30.55
C ALA A 923 -5.52 -9.02 31.66
N SER A 924 -6.37 -10.03 31.41
CA SER A 924 -6.58 -11.16 32.33
C SER A 924 -5.31 -11.98 32.54
N SER A 925 -4.48 -12.10 31.51
CA SER A 925 -3.22 -12.87 31.55
C SER A 925 -2.05 -12.10 32.17
N ALA A 926 -2.25 -10.84 32.59
CA ALA A 926 -1.19 -10.02 33.19
C ALA A 926 -0.81 -10.54 34.60
N PRO A 927 0.47 -10.85 34.88
CA PRO A 927 0.91 -11.28 36.21
C PRO A 927 0.69 -10.22 37.29
N ALA A 928 0.57 -10.67 38.54
CA ALA A 928 0.33 -9.78 39.69
C ALA A 928 1.47 -8.76 39.94
N SER A 929 2.67 -9.07 39.47
CA SER A 929 3.86 -8.22 39.58
C SER A 929 3.83 -7.00 38.66
N VAL A 930 2.96 -6.99 37.63
CA VAL A 930 2.86 -5.89 36.67
C VAL A 930 2.60 -4.56 37.37
N TYR A 931 3.27 -3.51 36.89
CA TYR A 931 3.09 -2.14 37.37
C TYR A 931 3.09 -1.17 36.19
N GLY A 932 2.39 -0.05 36.33
CA GLY A 932 2.27 0.90 35.24
C GLY A 932 1.24 1.99 35.49
N HIS A 933 0.66 2.55 34.43
CA HIS A 933 -0.44 3.49 34.53
C HIS A 933 -1.17 3.66 33.19
N THR A 934 -2.39 4.21 33.25
CA THR A 934 -3.18 4.64 32.08
C THR A 934 -3.33 6.17 32.02
N GLY A 935 -3.51 6.74 30.83
CA GLY A 935 -3.78 8.16 30.62
C GLY A 935 -5.16 8.42 30.00
N PHE A 936 -5.75 9.56 30.36
CA PHE A 936 -7.08 9.96 29.90
C PHE A 936 -7.14 10.22 28.39
N THR A 937 -6.04 10.69 27.79
CA THR A 937 -5.90 10.91 26.34
C THR A 937 -5.87 9.61 25.53
N GLY A 938 -5.90 8.45 26.21
CA GLY A 938 -5.93 7.13 25.59
C GLY A 938 -4.60 6.40 25.64
N THR A 939 -3.69 6.83 26.51
CA THR A 939 -2.35 6.28 26.63
C THR A 939 -2.28 5.19 27.71
N CYS A 940 -1.29 4.30 27.66
CA CYS A 940 -0.87 3.48 28.80
C CYS A 940 0.58 3.03 28.67
N ALA A 941 1.17 2.68 29.80
CA ALA A 941 2.47 2.05 29.91
C ALA A 941 2.43 1.01 31.02
N TRP A 942 2.84 -0.22 30.72
CA TRP A 942 2.85 -1.35 31.63
C TRP A 942 4.20 -2.07 31.57
N VAL A 943 4.71 -2.45 32.72
CA VAL A 943 5.95 -3.20 32.87
C VAL A 943 5.65 -4.52 33.55
N ASP A 944 6.16 -5.60 32.97
CA ASP A 944 6.07 -6.95 33.51
C ASP A 944 7.48 -7.47 33.80
N PRO A 945 7.89 -7.50 35.08
CA PRO A 945 9.21 -7.98 35.46
C PRO A 945 9.38 -9.50 35.38
N GLU A 946 8.30 -10.29 35.44
CA GLU A 946 8.39 -11.75 35.31
C GLU A 946 8.75 -12.17 33.89
N ASN A 947 8.29 -11.35 32.93
CA ASN A 947 8.47 -11.59 31.51
C ASN A 947 9.47 -10.61 30.86
N ASP A 948 10.12 -9.72 31.59
CA ASP A 948 11.03 -8.69 31.03
C ASP A 948 10.40 -7.95 29.82
N LEU A 949 9.17 -7.47 30.03
CA LEU A 949 8.35 -6.80 29.01
C LEU A 949 8.02 -5.36 29.40
N VAL A 950 8.02 -4.48 28.40
CA VAL A 950 7.41 -3.14 28.49
C VAL A 950 6.38 -3.00 27.38
N TYR A 951 5.14 -2.64 27.73
CA TYR A 951 4.05 -2.39 26.79
C TYR A 951 3.62 -0.93 26.86
N ILE A 952 3.75 -0.20 25.74
CA ILE A 952 3.29 1.17 25.57
C ILE A 952 2.21 1.23 24.50
N PHE A 953 1.15 1.98 24.77
CA PHE A 953 0.13 2.36 23.79
C PHE A 953 -0.13 3.85 23.91
N LEU A 954 0.09 4.62 22.83
CA LEU A 954 -0.19 6.05 22.78
C LEU A 954 -1.25 6.31 21.71
N SER A 955 -2.29 7.09 22.02
CA SER A 955 -3.32 7.46 21.05
C SER A 955 -3.82 8.87 21.31
N ASN A 956 -4.53 9.45 20.36
CA ASN A 956 -5.25 10.71 20.51
C ASN A 956 -6.76 10.51 20.53
N ARG A 957 -7.26 9.68 21.46
CA ARG A 957 -8.68 9.27 21.51
C ARG A 957 -9.70 10.39 21.73
N LEU A 958 -9.23 11.58 22.13
CA LEU A 958 -10.06 12.77 22.32
C LEU A 958 -10.39 13.51 21.01
N CYS A 959 -9.89 13.02 19.88
CA CYS A 959 -10.24 13.48 18.54
C CYS A 959 -11.11 12.39 17.88
N PRO A 960 -12.30 12.68 17.35
CA PRO A 960 -12.92 13.98 17.15
C PRO A 960 -13.77 14.51 18.33
N ASP A 961 -13.94 13.74 19.42
CA ASP A 961 -14.72 14.15 20.60
C ASP A 961 -14.00 13.67 21.88
N ALA A 962 -13.79 14.57 22.84
CA ALA A 962 -13.17 14.28 24.13
C ALA A 962 -13.97 13.28 24.97
N TRP A 963 -15.26 13.11 24.69
CA TRP A 963 -16.16 12.20 25.39
C TRP A 963 -16.33 10.84 24.69
N ASN A 964 -15.53 10.57 23.67
CA ASN A 964 -15.48 9.27 23.02
C ASN A 964 -15.00 8.16 23.99
N GLY A 965 -15.93 7.31 24.45
CA GLY A 965 -15.67 6.22 25.38
C GLY A 965 -15.20 4.90 24.75
N LYS A 966 -15.13 4.82 23.41
CA LYS A 966 -14.99 3.54 22.68
C LYS A 966 -13.71 2.78 22.99
N LEU A 967 -12.59 3.49 23.21
CA LEU A 967 -11.32 2.86 23.59
C LEU A 967 -11.48 1.96 24.83
N ASN A 968 -12.25 2.43 25.83
CA ASN A 968 -12.49 1.71 27.07
C ASN A 968 -13.58 0.65 26.91
N SER A 969 -14.69 0.96 26.25
CA SER A 969 -15.79 -0.01 26.07
C SER A 969 -15.38 -1.22 25.23
N MET A 970 -14.48 -1.01 24.26
CA MET A 970 -13.89 -2.07 23.43
C MET A 970 -12.67 -2.74 24.08
N LYS A 971 -12.21 -2.27 25.25
CA LYS A 971 -11.04 -2.78 25.97
C LYS A 971 -9.78 -2.93 25.12
N ILE A 972 -9.54 -1.98 24.21
CA ILE A 972 -8.48 -2.09 23.19
C ILE A 972 -7.10 -2.28 23.84
N ARG A 973 -6.77 -1.50 24.88
CA ARG A 973 -5.49 -1.61 25.60
C ARG A 973 -5.28 -2.99 26.22
N GLN A 974 -6.32 -3.53 26.87
CA GLN A 974 -6.27 -4.86 27.47
C GLN A 974 -6.21 -5.95 26.39
N ALA A 975 -6.93 -5.79 25.28
CA ALA A 975 -6.90 -6.75 24.18
C ALA A 975 -5.51 -6.83 23.52
N ILE A 976 -4.83 -5.69 23.34
CA ILE A 976 -3.45 -5.64 22.87
C ILE A 976 -2.53 -6.36 23.87
N GLN A 977 -2.62 -6.02 25.16
CA GLN A 977 -1.81 -6.64 26.20
C GLN A 977 -2.04 -8.17 26.28
N GLU A 978 -3.28 -8.62 26.13
CA GLU A 978 -3.62 -10.05 26.09
C GLU A 978 -2.98 -10.75 24.87
N VAL A 979 -2.96 -10.10 23.70
CA VAL A 979 -2.26 -10.63 22.52
C VAL A 979 -0.76 -10.78 22.76
N ILE A 980 -0.14 -9.81 23.46
CA ILE A 980 1.28 -9.91 23.86
C ILE A 980 1.51 -11.17 24.69
N TYR A 981 0.71 -11.40 25.72
CA TYR A 981 0.82 -12.60 26.56
C TYR A 981 0.58 -13.90 25.79
N GLN A 982 -0.43 -13.95 24.92
CA GLN A 982 -0.71 -15.11 24.07
C GLN A 982 0.41 -15.42 23.06
N SER A 983 1.26 -14.44 22.76
CA SER A 983 2.39 -14.63 21.86
C SER A 983 3.61 -15.22 22.54
N LEU A 984 3.71 -15.21 23.88
CA LEU A 984 4.84 -15.82 24.58
C LEU A 984 4.94 -17.32 24.30
N TYR A 985 6.17 -17.83 24.18
CA TYR A 985 6.39 -19.27 24.32
C TYR A 985 6.18 -19.62 25.80
N THR A 986 5.28 -20.57 26.06
CA THR A 986 5.20 -21.19 27.38
C THR A 986 6.51 -21.93 27.61
N PRO A 987 7.14 -21.81 28.80
CA PRO A 987 8.15 -22.77 29.20
C PRO A 987 7.53 -24.17 29.12
N GLU A 988 8.21 -25.11 28.45
CA GLU A 988 7.89 -26.54 28.55
C GLU A 988 8.12 -27.06 29.96
#